data_AF-A0A356K385-F1
#
_entry.id   AF-A0A356K385-F1
#
_cell.length_a   1.000
_cell.length_b   1.000
_cell.length_c   1.000
_cell.angle_alpha   90.00
_cell.angle_beta   90.00
_cell.angle_gamma   90.00
#
_symmetry.space_group_name_H-M   'P 1'
#
loop_
_entity.id
_entity.type
_entity.pdbx_description
1 polymer ?
#
loop_
_entity_poly.entity_id
_entity_poly.type
_entity_poly.pdbx_seq_one_letter_code
_entity_poly.pdbx_strand_id
1 'polypeptide(L)'
;MKIDFKKIIKALVITSPILDLLISLLIYKYSSFSFIGTAIRGVILLCFMIYVLILNKNTNKKIFHYMLIVLCFIFIFMLNRVLIYPNLFKSELIAIIKSMFFPLMLSCMLIVNKNEDDNSILYFTGIIYMILLIIPMFTGTGISSYSNSKAGNLGWFYSPNEISSIVSMLCPFILIKPIKEKNNNTVKLLYSILALVYVVTICNIGTKTPVIAAILTITVMLIISIIKCFKHNSTRKNEIGNIIILIVLILTTLGTGLFSNFLTNLGVQNDFYNDVVKGNDKIKNNTTKNDNSIPSNNGNSTPGNSTSTPNEIVNEPDIIKSDTSIEDNYYSLLKDTFYYNRDYDYKSTPFLNMILSSRDIYLVRKIQNLDNYKLYDYLFGLGKNQRIDNELSDKNIEIDFLDILFNYGIIGFIIYFSLLICVIYFILKYFINKPNKVFSNYNLLELYISIVLMILISCLSGHVLGAPSVALILSIIISKVYNMIYSIPDSNTKNISVKVIITYTLILLLVSAISLINYKIINNNIELNLTFDDDYKVTSDEKIENILVKHEVVNSEFAKDVLNIYSIKLGNKEIFKYLIVERTFENNITYKYFTGKNLTFDKININFAVNKLYENNKNFKEYEITKPYSYTVGQDKLTLPSLYSYDEDDSMLIYKTYVYSILCEEYKDNDYSILKEFSKEVNYDNNKNKNTITLGSNEFFDQLIVVSENNLFDNEQEIEKYSQLINEGETGVWVSYDGRYSKLPYSIEPFTKEGYGRNVGGYSEKKIFTEYENNNNQFFKTIIYNSLHTLDKYMPRYKNGVWLTEYTSTWLKKDYYTYSHYFDTRHNDTLAIYFKLINKNFNSSTLKKWEHVYTNYMVYTYKKYEFNIYDNYGVLALDYYTNHEYDLKTHSSLNHQLAIIDRLFQEYLDKDKEIYKTVAEKYLTTIINIGDNWIKDNNDLWYEIKPDGTMSGEDYRLLTLEDLLVTQSYIKKIYGKKNNTIDKLITSKVKFLQSINYGFTDFLTRELKEGDYIE
;
A
#
# COMPACT_ATOMS: atom_id res chain seq x y z
N MET A 1 -57.79 -5.18 -0.84
CA MET A 1 -57.15 -4.70 0.40
C MET A 1 -56.48 -3.36 0.09
N LYS A 2 -56.88 -2.23 0.70
CA LYS A 2 -56.16 -0.95 0.54
C LYS A 2 -54.88 -1.04 1.38
N ILE A 3 -53.71 -1.02 0.72
CA ILE A 3 -52.42 -1.05 1.41
C ILE A 3 -52.23 0.28 2.15
N ASP A 4 -52.07 0.23 3.47
CA ASP A 4 -51.80 1.41 4.30
C ASP A 4 -50.28 1.68 4.35
N PHE A 5 -49.80 2.42 3.34
CA PHE A 5 -48.39 2.75 3.22
C PHE A 5 -47.85 3.59 4.38
N LYS A 6 -48.71 4.36 5.06
CA LYS A 6 -48.28 5.15 6.23
C LYS A 6 -47.82 4.22 7.34
N LYS A 7 -48.58 3.15 7.63
CA LYS A 7 -48.17 2.15 8.62
C LYS A 7 -46.90 1.40 8.20
N ILE A 8 -46.76 1.06 6.92
CA ILE A 8 -45.57 0.37 6.40
C ILE A 8 -44.32 1.25 6.55
N ILE A 9 -44.38 2.52 6.14
CA ILE A 9 -43.25 3.45 6.26
C ILE A 9 -42.87 3.65 7.73
N LYS A 10 -43.85 3.81 8.63
CA LYS A 10 -43.59 3.91 10.07
C LYS A 10 -42.90 2.68 10.62
N ALA A 11 -43.38 1.49 10.26
CA ALA A 11 -42.78 0.23 10.66
C ALA A 11 -41.33 0.16 10.18
N LEU A 12 -41.07 0.44 8.90
CA LEU A 12 -39.72 0.43 8.32
C LEU A 12 -38.76 1.39 9.05
N VAL A 13 -39.20 2.60 9.37
CA VAL A 13 -38.36 3.61 10.05
C VAL A 13 -38.06 3.22 11.50
N ILE A 14 -39.03 2.67 12.23
CA ILE A 14 -38.82 2.21 13.62
C ILE A 14 -37.95 0.95 13.67
N THR A 15 -38.14 0.00 12.74
CA THR A 15 -37.42 -1.28 12.76
C THR A 15 -36.05 -1.21 12.12
N SER A 16 -35.70 -0.12 11.42
CA SER A 16 -34.39 0.08 10.80
C SER A 16 -33.20 -0.14 11.77
N PRO A 17 -33.17 0.47 12.98
CA PRO A 17 -32.09 0.21 13.94
C PRO A 17 -31.95 -1.26 14.34
N ILE A 18 -33.08 -1.98 14.47
CA ILE A 18 -33.08 -3.41 14.83
C ILE A 18 -32.53 -4.23 13.66
N LEU A 19 -32.92 -3.90 12.43
CA LEU A 19 -32.39 -4.55 11.23
C LEU A 19 -30.88 -4.33 11.10
N ASP A 20 -30.40 -3.10 11.34
CA ASP A 20 -28.96 -2.79 11.32
C ASP A 20 -28.18 -3.55 12.38
N LEU A 21 -28.75 -3.71 13.58
CA LEU A 21 -28.18 -4.52 14.64
C LEU A 21 -28.09 -5.99 14.24
N LEU A 22 -29.19 -6.57 13.74
CA LEU A 22 -29.22 -7.97 13.30
C LEU A 22 -28.21 -8.24 12.19
N ILE A 23 -28.10 -7.34 11.21
CA ILE A 23 -27.10 -7.43 10.14
C ILE A 23 -25.68 -7.36 10.73
N SER A 24 -25.44 -6.45 11.68
CA SER A 24 -24.13 -6.31 12.33
C SER A 24 -23.72 -7.58 13.10
N LEU A 25 -24.65 -8.17 13.86
CA LEU A 25 -24.43 -9.43 14.57
C LEU A 25 -24.16 -10.61 13.61
N LEU A 26 -24.87 -10.66 12.48
CA LEU A 26 -24.63 -11.67 11.45
C LEU A 26 -23.25 -11.54 10.81
N ILE A 27 -22.83 -10.31 10.50
CA ILE A 27 -21.49 -10.04 9.93
C ILE A 27 -20.39 -10.39 10.93
N TYR A 28 -20.58 -10.02 12.21
CA TYR A 28 -19.61 -10.32 13.27
C TYR A 28 -19.40 -11.83 13.44
N LYS A 29 -20.47 -12.63 13.36
CA LYS A 29 -20.38 -14.09 13.48
C LYS A 29 -19.95 -14.78 12.18
N TYR A 30 -20.35 -14.24 11.02
CA TYR A 30 -20.09 -14.82 9.71
C TYR A 30 -19.76 -13.74 8.67
N SER A 31 -18.47 -13.44 8.50
CA SER A 31 -17.99 -12.36 7.62
C SER A 31 -18.41 -12.49 6.15
N SER A 32 -18.63 -13.72 5.65
CA SER A 32 -19.09 -14.02 4.28
C SER A 32 -20.51 -13.53 3.96
N PHE A 33 -21.29 -13.12 4.97
CA PHE A 33 -22.70 -12.73 4.83
C PHE A 33 -22.93 -11.21 4.75
N SER A 34 -21.88 -10.42 4.55
CA SER A 34 -21.96 -8.96 4.41
C SER A 34 -22.94 -8.48 3.31
N PHE A 35 -23.25 -9.32 2.31
CA PHE A 35 -24.22 -9.01 1.26
C PHE A 35 -25.70 -9.11 1.71
N ILE A 36 -26.02 -9.82 2.80
CA ILE A 36 -27.40 -10.04 3.25
C ILE A 36 -28.13 -8.72 3.51
N GLY A 37 -27.49 -7.78 4.20
CA GLY A 37 -28.13 -6.50 4.52
C GLY A 37 -28.51 -5.70 3.26
N THR A 38 -27.69 -5.82 2.22
CA THR A 38 -27.96 -5.21 0.91
C THR A 38 -29.11 -5.94 0.19
N ALA A 39 -29.13 -7.27 0.23
CA ALA A 39 -30.18 -8.07 -0.37
C ALA A 39 -31.55 -7.77 0.24
N ILE A 40 -31.66 -7.72 1.59
CA ILE A 40 -32.91 -7.40 2.28
C ILE A 40 -33.44 -6.03 1.85
N ARG A 41 -32.57 -5.02 1.78
CA ARG A 41 -32.98 -3.68 1.33
C ARG A 41 -33.32 -3.64 -0.16
N GLY A 42 -32.62 -4.39 -0.98
CA GLY A 42 -32.96 -4.59 -2.38
C GLY A 42 -34.38 -5.14 -2.56
N VAL A 43 -34.78 -6.12 -1.73
CA VAL A 43 -36.15 -6.64 -1.72
C VAL A 43 -37.15 -5.57 -1.30
N ILE A 44 -36.87 -4.78 -0.26
CA ILE A 44 -37.74 -3.68 0.16
C ILE A 44 -37.93 -2.68 -0.98
N LEU A 45 -36.85 -2.27 -1.66
CA LEU A 45 -36.92 -1.38 -2.82
C LEU A 45 -37.77 -1.99 -3.94
N LEU A 46 -37.54 -3.27 -4.27
CA LEU A 46 -38.28 -3.98 -5.32
C LEU A 46 -39.78 -4.04 -5.04
N CYS A 47 -40.19 -4.27 -3.78
CA CYS A 47 -41.60 -4.22 -3.37
C CYS A 47 -42.24 -2.84 -3.62
N PHE A 48 -41.54 -1.76 -3.25
CA PHE A 48 -42.02 -0.40 -3.53
C PHE A 48 -42.07 -0.09 -5.03
N MET A 49 -41.06 -0.53 -5.79
CA MET A 49 -41.02 -0.33 -7.24
C MET A 49 -42.15 -1.08 -7.95
N ILE A 50 -42.43 -2.34 -7.59
CA ILE A 50 -43.57 -3.10 -8.12
C ILE A 50 -44.87 -2.35 -7.85
N TYR A 51 -45.07 -1.86 -6.63
CA TYR A 51 -46.27 -1.09 -6.32
C TYR A 51 -46.39 0.17 -7.18
N VAL A 52 -45.32 0.96 -7.28
CA VAL A 52 -45.31 2.25 -7.98
C VAL A 52 -45.43 2.09 -9.51
N LEU A 53 -44.73 1.12 -10.09
CA LEU A 53 -44.65 0.93 -11.54
C LEU A 53 -45.83 0.11 -12.09
N ILE A 54 -46.35 -0.87 -11.33
CA ILE A 54 -47.33 -1.84 -11.82
C ILE A 54 -48.71 -1.62 -11.17
N LEU A 55 -48.76 -1.51 -9.83
CA LEU A 55 -50.04 -1.55 -9.09
C LEU A 55 -50.71 -0.18 -8.95
N ASN A 56 -49.95 0.91 -8.95
CA ASN A 56 -50.48 2.25 -8.83
C ASN A 56 -50.94 2.79 -10.18
N LYS A 57 -52.26 2.94 -10.37
CA LYS A 57 -52.84 3.45 -11.62
C LYS A 57 -52.69 4.98 -11.78
N ASN A 58 -52.40 5.71 -10.71
CA ASN A 58 -52.32 7.18 -10.68
C ASN A 58 -50.87 7.69 -10.52
N THR A 59 -49.89 6.92 -10.99
CA THR A 59 -48.47 7.28 -10.87
C THR A 59 -48.16 8.52 -11.68
N ASN A 60 -47.40 9.44 -11.11
CA ASN A 60 -46.90 10.60 -11.84
C ASN A 60 -46.03 10.10 -13.00
N LYS A 61 -46.53 10.23 -14.24
CA LYS A 61 -45.85 9.76 -15.46
C LYS A 61 -44.38 10.19 -15.49
N LYS A 62 -44.06 11.37 -14.95
CA LYS A 62 -42.70 11.91 -14.93
C LYS A 62 -41.73 11.08 -14.09
N ILE A 63 -42.13 10.71 -12.88
CA ILE A 63 -41.32 9.90 -11.96
C ILE A 63 -41.21 8.47 -12.51
N PHE A 64 -42.27 7.96 -13.14
CA PHE A 64 -42.25 6.68 -13.84
C PHE A 64 -41.18 6.63 -14.95
N HIS A 65 -41.13 7.64 -15.83
CA HIS A 65 -40.11 7.69 -16.89
C HIS A 65 -38.69 7.83 -16.32
N TYR A 66 -38.50 8.61 -15.25
CA TYR A 66 -37.20 8.69 -14.58
C TYR A 66 -36.73 7.34 -14.05
N MET A 67 -37.61 6.58 -13.37
CA MET A 67 -37.27 5.24 -12.88
C MET A 67 -36.90 4.30 -14.03
N LEU A 68 -37.59 4.40 -15.18
CA LEU A 68 -37.25 3.63 -16.37
C LEU A 68 -35.85 4.02 -16.91
N ILE A 69 -35.52 5.32 -16.95
CA ILE A 69 -34.20 5.81 -17.38
C ILE A 69 -33.09 5.24 -16.47
N VAL A 70 -33.30 5.26 -15.15
CA VAL A 70 -32.34 4.68 -14.19
C VAL A 70 -32.18 3.17 -14.43
N LEU A 71 -33.27 2.44 -14.64
CA LEU A 71 -33.21 0.99 -14.95
C LEU A 71 -32.50 0.70 -16.28
N CYS A 72 -32.77 1.49 -17.32
CA CYS A 72 -32.06 1.40 -18.60
C CYS A 72 -30.56 1.68 -18.43
N PHE A 73 -30.20 2.70 -17.64
CA PHE A 73 -28.79 2.99 -17.34
C PHE A 73 -28.11 1.82 -16.62
N ILE A 74 -28.75 1.24 -15.60
CA ILE A 74 -28.21 0.07 -14.88
C ILE A 74 -27.96 -1.08 -15.86
N PHE A 75 -28.91 -1.35 -16.77
CA PHE A 75 -28.76 -2.41 -17.76
C PHE A 75 -27.59 -2.13 -18.72
N ILE A 76 -27.51 -0.91 -19.28
CA ILE A 76 -26.44 -0.51 -20.21
C ILE A 76 -25.08 -0.55 -19.53
N PHE A 77 -24.96 -0.02 -18.31
CA PHE A 77 -23.74 -0.05 -17.52
C PHE A 77 -23.31 -1.50 -17.25
N MET A 78 -24.21 -2.36 -16.79
CA MET A 78 -23.88 -3.77 -16.54
C MET A 78 -23.46 -4.51 -17.81
N LEU A 79 -24.13 -4.25 -18.93
CA LEU A 79 -23.75 -4.82 -20.22
C LEU A 79 -22.34 -4.38 -20.64
N ASN A 80 -22.02 -3.09 -20.47
CA ASN A 80 -20.67 -2.58 -20.69
C ASN A 80 -19.65 -3.27 -19.77
N ARG A 81 -19.93 -3.41 -18.48
CA ARG A 81 -19.01 -4.04 -17.52
C ARG A 81 -18.80 -5.53 -17.77
N VAL A 82 -19.83 -6.28 -18.18
CA VAL A 82 -19.69 -7.71 -18.53
C VAL A 82 -18.79 -7.88 -19.74
N LEU A 83 -18.91 -7.01 -20.75
CA LEU A 83 -18.09 -7.08 -21.96
C LEU A 83 -16.62 -6.78 -21.70
N ILE A 84 -16.31 -5.87 -20.76
CA ILE A 84 -14.93 -5.47 -20.45
C ILE A 84 -14.29 -6.36 -19.36
N TYR A 85 -15.03 -6.65 -18.28
CA TYR A 85 -14.53 -7.34 -17.09
C TYR A 85 -15.49 -8.44 -16.61
N PRO A 86 -15.61 -9.57 -17.34
CA PRO A 86 -16.60 -10.62 -17.02
C PRO A 86 -16.40 -11.22 -15.62
N ASN A 87 -15.14 -11.33 -15.16
CA ASN A 87 -14.80 -11.91 -13.86
C ASN A 87 -15.27 -11.07 -12.66
N LEU A 88 -15.63 -9.79 -12.87
CA LEU A 88 -16.02 -8.85 -11.82
C LEU A 88 -17.53 -8.62 -11.74
N PHE A 89 -18.32 -9.40 -12.50
CA PHE A 89 -19.76 -9.19 -12.61
C PHE A 89 -20.47 -9.14 -11.26
N LYS A 90 -20.17 -10.08 -10.35
CA LYS A 90 -20.85 -10.18 -9.05
C LYS A 90 -20.62 -8.94 -8.19
N SER A 91 -19.38 -8.45 -8.12
CA SER A 91 -19.03 -7.29 -7.29
C SER A 91 -19.55 -6.00 -7.88
N GLU A 92 -19.51 -5.83 -9.21
CA GLU A 92 -20.12 -4.68 -9.91
C GLU A 92 -21.64 -4.65 -9.76
N LEU A 93 -22.31 -5.80 -9.87
CA LEU A 93 -23.77 -5.90 -9.70
C LEU A 93 -24.19 -5.47 -8.29
N ILE A 94 -23.49 -5.94 -7.26
CA ILE A 94 -23.77 -5.53 -5.87
C ILE A 94 -23.52 -4.02 -5.70
N ALA A 95 -22.46 -3.49 -6.31
CA ALA A 95 -22.09 -2.08 -6.21
C ALA A 95 -23.12 -1.14 -6.84
N ILE A 96 -23.56 -1.44 -8.07
CA ILE A 96 -24.54 -0.61 -8.76
C ILE A 96 -25.91 -0.66 -8.09
N ILE A 97 -26.34 -1.82 -7.58
CA ILE A 97 -27.59 -1.96 -6.81
C ILE A 97 -27.52 -1.10 -5.55
N LYS A 98 -26.39 -1.13 -4.81
CA LYS A 98 -26.19 -0.29 -3.62
C LYS A 98 -26.28 1.20 -3.96
N SER A 99 -25.57 1.61 -5.00
CA SER A 99 -25.45 3.03 -5.35
C SER A 99 -26.78 3.56 -5.88
N MET A 100 -27.42 2.87 -6.82
CA MET A 100 -28.68 3.29 -7.43
C MET A 100 -29.91 3.12 -6.51
N PHE A 101 -29.72 2.59 -5.30
CA PHE A 101 -30.79 2.46 -4.31
C PHE A 101 -31.44 3.80 -3.98
N PHE A 102 -30.63 4.84 -3.72
CA PHE A 102 -31.14 6.16 -3.33
C PHE A 102 -32.06 6.82 -4.37
N PRO A 103 -31.66 7.03 -5.65
CA PRO A 103 -32.53 7.67 -6.63
C PRO A 103 -33.83 6.90 -6.88
N LEU A 104 -33.80 5.56 -6.85
CA LEU A 104 -34.99 4.73 -7.00
C LEU A 104 -35.89 4.80 -5.75
N MET A 105 -35.32 4.72 -4.55
CA MET A 105 -36.08 4.80 -3.30
C MET A 105 -36.72 6.17 -3.12
N LEU A 106 -36.01 7.26 -3.44
CA LEU A 106 -36.56 8.62 -3.42
C LEU A 106 -37.75 8.75 -4.38
N SER A 107 -37.64 8.19 -5.58
CA SER A 107 -38.74 8.16 -6.57
C SER A 107 -39.99 7.50 -5.99
N CYS A 108 -39.83 6.34 -5.34
CA CYS A 108 -40.92 5.63 -4.69
C CYS A 108 -41.53 6.46 -3.55
N MET A 109 -40.69 7.04 -2.69
CA MET A 109 -41.15 7.79 -1.52
C MET A 109 -41.89 9.08 -1.89
N LEU A 110 -41.49 9.79 -2.95
CA LEU A 110 -42.21 10.96 -3.44
C LEU A 110 -43.67 10.66 -3.85
N ILE A 111 -43.95 9.42 -4.25
CA ILE A 111 -45.30 8.99 -4.67
C ILE A 111 -46.11 8.45 -3.49
N VAL A 112 -45.46 7.66 -2.64
CA VAL A 112 -46.13 6.88 -1.60
C VAL A 112 -46.31 7.65 -0.29
N ASN A 113 -45.37 8.53 0.06
CA ASN A 113 -45.30 9.18 1.37
C ASN A 113 -46.20 10.42 1.49
N LYS A 114 -47.52 10.29 1.29
CA LYS A 114 -48.47 11.42 1.29
C LYS A 114 -49.00 11.73 2.70
N ASN A 115 -49.04 13.02 3.05
CA ASN A 115 -49.78 13.61 4.18
C ASN A 115 -49.37 13.09 5.58
N GLU A 116 -48.13 13.35 6.01
CA GLU A 116 -47.71 13.15 7.40
C GLU A 116 -46.86 14.32 7.93
N ASP A 117 -47.47 15.13 8.79
CA ASP A 117 -46.85 16.32 9.40
C ASP A 117 -46.08 16.01 10.70
N ASP A 118 -46.22 14.80 11.25
CA ASP A 118 -45.62 14.42 12.53
C ASP A 118 -44.28 13.70 12.33
N ASN A 119 -43.22 14.26 12.93
CA ASN A 119 -41.86 13.73 12.90
C ASN A 119 -41.50 12.92 14.16
N SER A 120 -42.47 12.64 15.04
CA SER A 120 -42.28 11.78 16.21
C SER A 120 -41.63 10.44 15.90
N ILE A 121 -41.94 9.84 14.74
CA ILE A 121 -41.35 8.57 14.30
C ILE A 121 -39.83 8.65 14.17
N LEU A 122 -39.29 9.75 13.62
CA LEU A 122 -37.85 9.96 13.43
C LEU A 122 -37.16 10.23 14.77
N TYR A 123 -37.84 10.95 15.67
CA TYR A 123 -37.38 11.13 17.05
C TYR A 123 -37.26 9.77 17.76
N PHE A 124 -38.29 8.92 17.73
CA PHE A 124 -38.25 7.60 18.38
C PHE A 124 -37.17 6.70 17.78
N THR A 125 -37.01 6.68 16.45
CA THR A 125 -35.92 5.96 15.80
C THR A 125 -34.55 6.45 16.27
N GLY A 126 -34.36 7.77 16.42
CA GLY A 126 -33.12 8.34 16.94
C GLY A 126 -32.84 7.91 18.39
N ILE A 127 -33.87 7.85 19.24
CA ILE A 127 -33.74 7.33 20.60
C ILE A 127 -33.38 5.84 20.61
N ILE A 128 -33.94 5.01 19.71
CA ILE A 128 -33.57 3.60 19.62
C ILE A 128 -32.09 3.44 19.23
N TYR A 129 -31.60 4.19 18.23
CA TYR A 129 -30.16 4.18 17.90
C TYR A 129 -29.29 4.61 19.09
N MET A 130 -29.69 5.68 19.80
CA MET A 130 -28.99 6.13 21.00
C MET A 130 -28.88 5.03 22.07
N ILE A 131 -29.99 4.32 22.34
CA ILE A 131 -30.02 3.21 23.30
C ILE A 131 -29.09 2.07 22.87
N LEU A 132 -29.15 1.68 21.59
CA LEU A 132 -28.31 0.61 21.03
C LEU A 132 -26.82 0.98 20.97
N LEU A 133 -26.48 2.27 20.99
CA LEU A 133 -25.11 2.76 21.07
C LEU A 133 -24.58 2.86 22.50
N ILE A 134 -25.43 3.26 23.46
CA ILE A 134 -25.01 3.53 24.83
C ILE A 134 -25.00 2.29 25.73
N ILE A 135 -25.92 1.34 25.56
CA ILE A 135 -25.95 0.10 26.37
C ILE A 135 -24.64 -0.70 26.23
N PRO A 136 -24.08 -0.91 25.02
CA PRO A 136 -22.85 -1.68 24.87
C PRO A 136 -21.64 -0.97 25.48
N MET A 137 -21.69 0.37 25.56
CA MET A 137 -20.67 1.18 26.23
C MET A 137 -20.63 0.91 27.74
N PHE A 138 -21.78 0.80 28.39
CA PHE A 138 -21.84 0.49 29.83
C PHE A 138 -21.61 -1.00 30.14
N THR A 139 -22.00 -1.89 29.22
CA THR A 139 -21.87 -3.34 29.43
C THR A 139 -20.52 -3.90 28.99
N GLY A 140 -19.67 -3.10 28.33
CA GLY A 140 -18.39 -3.57 27.78
C GLY A 140 -18.55 -4.54 26.60
N THR A 141 -19.74 -4.62 26.00
CA THR A 141 -20.04 -5.52 24.86
C THR A 141 -19.98 -4.82 23.50
N GLY A 142 -19.50 -3.57 23.47
CA GLY A 142 -19.43 -2.76 22.27
C GLY A 142 -18.28 -3.14 21.34
N ILE A 143 -18.50 -2.95 20.04
CA ILE A 143 -17.52 -3.11 18.98
C ILE A 143 -16.71 -1.81 18.85
N SER A 144 -15.38 -1.93 18.73
CA SER A 144 -14.50 -0.77 18.54
C SER A 144 -14.66 -0.17 17.14
N SER A 145 -14.56 1.17 17.05
CA SER A 145 -14.76 1.89 15.78
C SER A 145 -13.64 1.69 14.76
N TYR A 146 -12.42 1.37 15.20
CA TYR A 146 -11.25 1.14 14.35
C TYR A 146 -10.34 0.07 14.99
N SER A 147 -9.80 -0.85 14.18
CA SER A 147 -8.99 -1.99 14.66
C SER A 147 -7.52 -1.64 14.93
N ASN A 148 -7.00 -0.62 14.26
CA ASN A 148 -5.60 -0.21 14.31
C ASN A 148 -5.50 1.20 14.93
N SER A 149 -5.07 1.26 16.18
CA SER A 149 -4.60 2.46 16.90
C SER A 149 -5.57 3.66 17.09
N LYS A 150 -6.89 3.51 16.92
CA LYS A 150 -7.87 4.60 17.11
C LYS A 150 -9.02 4.19 18.04
N ALA A 151 -9.39 5.07 18.96
CA ALA A 151 -10.33 4.78 20.05
C ALA A 151 -11.78 5.19 19.70
N GLY A 152 -12.80 4.45 20.15
CA GLY A 152 -14.22 4.73 19.85
C GLY A 152 -15.11 3.49 20.02
N ASN A 153 -16.40 3.69 20.30
CA ASN A 153 -17.38 2.60 20.52
C ASN A 153 -18.59 2.73 19.58
N LEU A 154 -18.81 1.73 18.73
CA LEU A 154 -19.93 1.66 17.77
C LEU A 154 -21.19 1.00 18.33
N GLY A 155 -21.27 0.78 19.64
CA GLY A 155 -22.30 -0.07 20.20
C GLY A 155 -22.17 -1.48 19.63
N TRP A 156 -23.28 -2.06 19.17
CA TRP A 156 -23.30 -3.36 18.49
C TRP A 156 -23.30 -3.26 16.96
N PHE A 157 -22.98 -2.09 16.40
CA PHE A 157 -23.00 -1.89 14.95
C PHE A 157 -21.63 -2.13 14.30
N TYR A 158 -21.66 -2.57 13.04
CA TYR A 158 -20.44 -2.90 12.28
C TYR A 158 -19.83 -1.74 11.48
N SER A 159 -20.66 -0.83 10.94
CA SER A 159 -20.21 0.21 9.99
C SER A 159 -20.16 1.62 10.64
N PRO A 160 -18.96 2.15 10.98
CA PRO A 160 -18.83 3.46 11.61
C PRO A 160 -19.46 4.60 10.80
N ASN A 161 -19.20 4.64 9.49
CA ASN A 161 -19.61 5.75 8.61
C ASN A 161 -21.13 5.77 8.38
N GLU A 162 -21.75 4.61 8.21
CA GLU A 162 -23.20 4.50 8.01
C GLU A 162 -23.97 4.91 9.26
N ILE A 163 -23.57 4.38 10.43
CA ILE A 163 -24.22 4.71 11.70
C ILE A 163 -24.03 6.18 12.02
N SER A 164 -22.81 6.70 11.88
CA SER A 164 -22.52 8.13 12.09
C SER A 164 -23.39 9.03 11.22
N SER A 165 -23.62 8.65 9.95
CA SER A 165 -24.50 9.39 9.05
C SER A 165 -25.96 9.32 9.49
N ILE A 166 -26.46 8.15 9.90
CA ILE A 166 -27.84 7.99 10.41
C ILE A 166 -28.07 8.82 11.66
N VAL A 167 -27.20 8.72 12.68
CA VAL A 167 -27.39 9.51 13.89
C VAL A 167 -27.27 10.99 13.58
N SER A 168 -26.31 11.42 12.76
CA SER A 168 -26.20 12.83 12.33
C SER A 168 -27.48 13.35 11.66
N MET A 169 -28.13 12.53 10.84
CA MET A 169 -29.39 12.87 10.18
C MET A 169 -30.56 13.00 11.17
N LEU A 170 -30.57 12.16 12.21
CA LEU A 170 -31.61 12.14 13.24
C LEU A 170 -31.35 13.17 14.36
N CYS A 171 -30.15 13.75 14.43
CA CYS A 171 -29.73 14.71 15.45
C CYS A 171 -30.69 15.92 15.60
N PRO A 172 -31.16 16.58 14.51
CA PRO A 172 -32.10 17.71 14.64
C PRO A 172 -33.39 17.36 15.36
N PHE A 173 -33.94 16.16 15.14
CA PHE A 173 -35.20 15.73 15.75
C PHE A 173 -35.09 15.58 17.26
N ILE A 174 -33.91 15.18 17.76
CA ILE A 174 -33.64 15.00 19.19
C ILE A 174 -33.31 16.35 19.83
N LEU A 175 -32.38 17.12 19.26
CA LEU A 175 -31.91 18.38 19.87
C LEU A 175 -32.95 19.50 19.85
N ILE A 176 -33.88 19.49 18.88
CA ILE A 176 -34.95 20.49 18.78
C ILE A 176 -36.17 20.11 19.64
N LYS A 177 -36.30 18.84 20.06
CA LYS A 177 -37.46 18.36 20.85
C LYS A 177 -37.71 19.14 22.15
N PRO A 178 -36.69 19.47 22.98
CA PRO A 178 -36.90 20.29 24.17
C PRO A 178 -37.42 21.70 23.86
N ILE A 179 -37.03 22.26 22.72
CA ILE A 179 -37.39 23.63 22.29
C ILE A 179 -38.84 23.68 21.79
N LYS A 180 -39.31 22.59 21.18
CA LYS A 180 -40.71 22.43 20.75
C LYS A 180 -41.69 22.37 21.92
N GLU A 181 -41.28 21.81 23.06
CA GLU A 181 -42.13 21.66 24.23
C GLU A 181 -42.29 23.01 24.96
N LYS A 182 -43.50 23.55 24.98
CA LYS A 182 -43.82 24.84 25.59
C LYS A 182 -44.74 24.74 26.80
N ASN A 183 -45.45 23.63 26.95
CA ASN A 183 -46.60 23.56 27.85
C ASN A 183 -46.25 22.87 29.17
N ASN A 184 -45.28 21.95 29.16
CA ASN A 184 -44.92 21.16 30.35
C ASN A 184 -43.42 21.22 30.65
N ASN A 185 -43.05 21.89 31.74
CA ASN A 185 -41.66 22.05 32.17
C ASN A 185 -40.98 20.73 32.55
N THR A 186 -41.71 19.77 33.13
CA THR A 186 -41.18 18.45 33.49
C THR A 186 -40.84 17.63 32.24
N VAL A 187 -41.72 17.67 31.24
CA VAL A 187 -41.48 17.01 29.94
C VAL A 187 -40.33 17.70 29.18
N LYS A 188 -40.27 19.04 29.23
CA LYS A 188 -39.16 19.81 28.67
C LYS A 188 -37.80 19.45 29.29
N LEU A 189 -37.76 19.28 30.62
CA LEU A 189 -36.57 18.83 31.34
C LEU A 189 -36.17 17.42 30.92
N LEU A 190 -37.11 16.48 30.85
CA LEU A 190 -36.86 15.11 30.39
C LEU A 190 -36.27 15.09 28.97
N TYR A 191 -36.84 15.84 28.03
CA TYR A 191 -36.28 15.94 26.67
C TYR A 191 -34.89 16.57 26.67
N SER A 192 -34.61 17.53 27.55
CA SER A 192 -33.28 18.14 27.67
C SER A 192 -32.25 17.13 28.16
N ILE A 193 -32.61 16.27 29.12
CA ILE A 193 -31.75 15.17 29.60
C ILE A 193 -31.50 14.16 28.47
N LEU A 194 -32.52 13.77 27.72
CA LEU A 194 -32.35 12.86 26.58
C LEU A 194 -31.44 13.46 25.49
N ALA A 195 -31.55 14.77 25.22
CA ALA A 195 -30.66 15.46 24.31
C ALA A 195 -29.20 15.48 24.80
N LEU A 196 -28.98 15.64 26.11
CA LEU A 196 -27.64 15.56 26.71
C LEU A 196 -27.04 14.16 26.60
N VAL A 197 -27.81 13.12 26.94
CA VAL A 197 -27.39 11.72 26.79
C VAL A 197 -27.06 11.42 25.34
N TYR A 198 -27.84 11.95 24.40
CA TYR A 198 -27.56 11.83 22.98
C TYR A 198 -26.22 12.45 22.58
N VAL A 199 -25.93 13.69 23.01
CA VAL A 199 -24.66 14.39 22.76
C VAL A 199 -23.47 13.59 23.31
N VAL A 200 -23.58 13.07 24.53
CA VAL A 200 -22.55 12.21 25.13
C VAL A 200 -22.34 10.96 24.28
N THR A 201 -23.42 10.31 23.87
CA THR A 201 -23.38 9.08 23.06
C THR A 201 -22.64 9.30 21.75
N ILE A 202 -23.00 10.35 20.99
CA ILE A 202 -22.40 10.63 19.68
C ILE A 202 -20.92 11.05 19.78
N CYS A 203 -20.50 11.68 20.89
CA CYS A 203 -19.09 12.02 21.11
C CYS A 203 -18.20 10.80 21.40
N ASN A 204 -18.79 9.68 21.83
CA ASN A 204 -18.09 8.43 22.12
C ASN A 204 -17.99 7.46 20.93
N ILE A 205 -18.72 7.72 19.83
CA ILE A 205 -18.63 6.94 18.58
C ILE A 205 -17.22 7.00 17.98
N GLY A 206 -16.45 8.05 18.30
CA GLY A 206 -15.08 8.24 17.80
C GLY A 206 -14.98 8.76 16.37
N THR A 207 -16.12 9.18 15.77
CA THR A 207 -16.20 9.77 14.43
C THR A 207 -16.51 11.27 14.50
N LYS A 208 -15.95 12.04 13.56
CA LYS A 208 -16.14 13.51 13.50
C LYS A 208 -17.54 13.94 13.06
N THR A 209 -18.21 13.10 12.27
CA THR A 209 -19.45 13.42 11.57
C THR A 209 -20.62 13.78 12.51
N PRO A 210 -20.94 12.99 13.55
CA PRO A 210 -22.06 13.29 14.45
C PRO A 210 -21.84 14.52 15.31
N VAL A 211 -20.60 14.77 15.73
CA VAL A 211 -20.22 15.94 16.52
C VAL A 211 -20.42 17.23 15.70
N ILE A 212 -19.96 17.25 14.45
CA ILE A 212 -20.18 18.37 13.53
C ILE A 212 -21.70 18.62 13.32
N ALA A 213 -22.48 17.55 13.16
CA ALA A 213 -23.93 17.65 13.01
C ALA A 213 -24.62 18.26 14.22
N ALA A 214 -24.21 17.88 15.43
CA ALA A 214 -24.72 18.46 16.67
C ALA A 214 -24.36 19.94 16.81
N ILE A 215 -23.10 20.30 16.58
CA ILE A 215 -22.63 21.71 16.63
C ILE A 215 -23.45 22.57 15.66
N LEU A 216 -23.56 22.17 14.38
CA LEU A 216 -24.31 22.92 13.38
C LEU A 216 -25.79 23.06 13.76
N THR A 217 -26.43 21.99 14.23
CA THR A 217 -27.82 22.01 14.68
C THR A 217 -28.02 22.99 15.84
N ILE A 218 -27.16 22.91 16.86
CA ILE A 218 -27.22 23.78 18.05
C ILE A 218 -27.00 25.25 17.65
N THR A 219 -26.00 25.53 16.82
CA THR A 219 -25.68 26.89 16.36
C THR A 219 -26.83 27.51 15.58
N VAL A 220 -27.43 26.77 14.63
CA VAL A 220 -28.60 27.27 13.87
C VAL A 220 -29.76 27.58 14.82
N MET A 221 -30.04 26.70 15.78
CA MET A 221 -31.11 26.90 16.74
C MET A 221 -30.84 28.05 17.72
N LEU A 222 -29.58 28.27 18.08
CA LEU A 222 -29.14 29.37 18.95
C LEU A 222 -29.36 30.70 18.24
N ILE A 223 -28.95 30.82 16.98
CA ILE A 223 -29.21 32.01 16.15
C ILE A 223 -30.72 32.29 16.04
N ILE A 224 -31.53 31.27 15.75
CA ILE A 224 -32.98 31.42 15.63
C ILE A 224 -33.63 31.85 16.95
N SER A 225 -33.21 31.27 18.07
CA SER A 225 -33.74 31.61 19.40
C SER A 225 -33.37 33.04 19.81
N ILE A 226 -32.14 33.48 19.50
CA ILE A 226 -31.69 34.86 19.70
C ILE A 226 -32.54 35.83 18.87
N ILE A 227 -32.76 35.56 17.57
CA ILE A 227 -33.59 36.40 16.71
C ILE A 227 -35.02 36.50 17.25
N LYS A 228 -35.62 35.38 17.69
CA LYS A 228 -36.97 35.36 18.28
C LYS A 228 -37.04 36.12 19.61
N CYS A 229 -35.97 36.07 20.41
CA CYS A 229 -35.84 36.79 21.67
C CYS A 229 -35.91 38.31 21.47
N PHE A 230 -35.27 38.83 20.42
CA PHE A 230 -35.28 40.27 20.09
C PHE A 230 -36.55 40.73 19.36
N LYS A 231 -37.18 39.87 18.55
CA LYS A 231 -38.31 40.26 17.70
C LYS A 231 -39.67 40.21 18.39
N HIS A 232 -39.83 39.38 19.43
CA HIS A 232 -41.12 39.14 20.09
C HIS A 232 -41.03 39.20 21.62
N ASN A 233 -41.45 40.32 22.21
CA ASN A 233 -41.44 40.53 23.66
C ASN A 233 -42.25 39.47 24.45
N SER A 234 -43.35 38.96 23.87
CA SER A 234 -44.21 37.96 24.54
C SER A 234 -43.56 36.58 24.68
N THR A 235 -42.59 36.22 23.84
CA THR A 235 -41.90 34.91 23.88
C THR A 235 -40.53 34.97 24.55
N ARG A 236 -40.05 36.18 24.92
CA ARG A 236 -38.69 36.45 25.40
C ARG A 236 -38.24 35.53 26.55
N LYS A 237 -39.08 35.32 27.56
CA LYS A 237 -38.75 34.47 28.73
C LYS A 237 -38.53 32.99 28.33
N ASN A 238 -39.35 32.47 27.41
CA ASN A 238 -39.21 31.08 26.94
C ASN A 238 -37.97 30.93 26.05
N GLU A 239 -37.69 31.92 25.18
CA GLU A 239 -36.50 31.90 24.32
C GLU A 239 -35.19 32.03 25.12
N ILE A 240 -35.17 32.79 26.22
CA ILE A 240 -34.02 32.80 27.15
C ILE A 240 -33.77 31.39 27.73
N GLY A 241 -34.84 30.69 28.14
CA GLY A 241 -34.73 29.30 28.59
C GLY A 241 -34.19 28.35 27.50
N ASN A 242 -34.62 28.54 26.25
CA ASN A 242 -34.09 27.77 25.12
C ASN A 242 -32.61 28.05 24.86
N ILE A 243 -32.18 29.31 24.96
CA ILE A 243 -30.77 29.71 24.82
C ILE A 243 -29.92 29.04 25.89
N ILE A 244 -30.37 29.00 27.15
CA ILE A 244 -29.65 28.31 28.23
C ILE A 244 -29.49 26.82 27.91
N ILE A 245 -30.55 26.13 27.49
CA ILE A 245 -30.49 24.71 27.10
C ILE A 245 -29.46 24.50 25.98
N LEU A 246 -29.48 25.36 24.95
CA LEU A 246 -28.56 25.27 23.81
C LEU A 246 -27.11 25.56 24.21
N ILE A 247 -26.86 26.50 25.13
CA ILE A 247 -25.53 26.75 25.68
C ILE A 247 -25.04 25.55 26.50
N VAL A 248 -25.90 24.93 27.30
CA VAL A 248 -25.53 23.70 28.01
C VAL A 248 -25.17 22.60 27.01
N LEU A 249 -25.99 22.39 25.97
CA LEU A 249 -25.70 21.40 24.94
C LEU A 249 -24.39 21.67 24.18
N ILE A 250 -24.08 22.93 23.83
CA ILE A 250 -22.82 23.26 23.14
C ILE A 250 -21.61 23.04 24.06
N LEU A 251 -21.72 23.46 25.33
CA LEU A 251 -20.66 23.26 26.31
C LEU A 251 -20.45 21.78 26.61
N THR A 252 -21.52 20.98 26.69
CA THR A 252 -21.41 19.53 26.80
C THR A 252 -20.74 18.95 25.56
N THR A 253 -21.16 19.33 24.34
CA THR A 253 -20.56 18.83 23.09
C THR A 253 -19.07 19.12 23.02
N LEU A 254 -18.67 20.36 23.35
CA LEU A 254 -17.26 20.77 23.39
C LEU A 254 -16.50 20.08 24.52
N GLY A 255 -17.04 20.04 25.73
CA GLY A 255 -16.43 19.42 26.90
C GLY A 255 -16.22 17.92 26.72
N THR A 256 -17.27 17.18 26.33
CA THR A 256 -17.15 15.75 26.05
C THR A 256 -16.27 15.48 24.84
N GLY A 257 -16.32 16.33 23.81
CA GLY A 257 -15.43 16.22 22.65
C GLY A 257 -13.95 16.43 23.00
N LEU A 258 -13.64 17.33 23.94
CA LEU A 258 -12.27 17.58 24.43
C LEU A 258 -11.69 16.41 25.22
N PHE A 259 -12.54 15.62 25.89
CA PHE A 259 -12.12 14.48 26.73
C PHE A 259 -12.45 13.11 26.13
N SER A 260 -13.08 13.04 24.96
CA SER A 260 -13.39 11.77 24.30
C SER A 260 -12.32 11.36 23.29
N ASN A 261 -12.41 10.10 22.86
CA ASN A 261 -11.57 9.48 21.84
C ASN A 261 -11.55 10.23 20.48
N PHE A 262 -12.42 11.24 20.30
CA PHE A 262 -12.48 12.13 19.15
C PHE A 262 -11.16 12.89 18.90
N LEU A 263 -10.56 13.53 19.92
CA LEU A 263 -9.32 14.28 19.74
C LEU A 263 -8.09 13.38 19.56
N THR A 264 -8.07 12.22 20.23
CA THR A 264 -7.04 11.19 20.04
C THR A 264 -7.02 10.72 18.58
N ASN A 265 -8.20 10.55 17.96
CA ASN A 265 -8.33 10.17 16.55
C ASN A 265 -8.00 11.29 15.55
N LEU A 266 -7.98 12.55 16.01
CA LEU A 266 -7.58 13.73 15.24
C LEU A 266 -6.08 14.05 15.36
N GLY A 267 -5.30 13.31 16.17
CA GLY A 267 -3.86 13.50 16.36
C GLY A 267 -3.46 14.65 17.29
N VAL A 268 -4.43 15.46 17.75
CA VAL A 268 -4.22 16.68 18.54
C VAL A 268 -3.60 16.40 19.93
N GLN A 269 -3.83 15.20 20.48
CA GLN A 269 -3.28 14.82 21.78
C GLN A 269 -1.77 14.50 21.70
N ASN A 270 -1.26 14.05 20.56
CA ASN A 270 0.20 13.86 20.38
C ASN A 270 0.93 15.21 20.33
N ASP A 271 0.35 16.23 19.71
CA ASP A 271 0.95 17.57 19.69
C ASP A 271 0.88 18.25 21.06
N PHE A 272 -0.25 18.12 21.78
CA PHE A 272 -0.38 18.66 23.14
C PHE A 272 0.48 17.91 24.17
N TYR A 273 0.61 16.58 24.04
CA TYR A 273 1.51 15.78 24.87
C TYR A 273 2.98 16.09 24.54
N ASN A 274 3.33 16.25 23.26
CA ASN A 274 4.67 16.66 22.85
C ASN A 274 5.01 18.09 23.30
N ASP A 275 4.08 19.04 23.26
CA ASP A 275 4.32 20.42 23.70
C ASP A 275 4.44 20.52 25.23
N VAL A 276 3.67 19.74 25.99
CA VAL A 276 3.73 19.72 27.46
C VAL A 276 4.93 18.90 27.97
N VAL A 277 5.32 17.82 27.29
CA VAL A 277 6.47 16.97 27.68
C VAL A 277 7.80 17.55 27.17
N LYS A 278 7.90 17.98 25.90
CA LYS A 278 9.12 18.66 25.39
C LYS A 278 9.30 20.07 25.96
N GLY A 279 8.21 20.72 26.37
CA GLY A 279 8.28 21.97 27.14
C GLY A 279 8.94 21.79 28.51
N ASN A 280 8.69 20.66 29.17
CA ASN A 280 9.31 20.32 30.46
C ASN A 280 10.74 19.78 30.32
N ASP A 281 11.08 19.10 29.22
CA ASP A 281 12.46 18.66 28.96
C ASP A 281 13.40 19.81 28.58
N LYS A 282 12.88 20.89 27.98
CA LYS A 282 13.64 22.15 27.80
C LYS A 282 13.91 22.90 29.11
N ILE A 283 13.07 22.73 30.13
CA ILE A 283 13.27 23.36 31.45
C ILE A 283 14.24 22.54 32.32
N LYS A 284 14.27 21.21 32.16
CA LYS A 284 15.24 20.33 32.85
C LYS A 284 16.65 20.34 32.23
N ASN A 285 16.79 20.54 30.92
CA ASN A 285 18.12 20.61 30.28
C ASN A 285 18.82 21.99 30.38
N ASN A 286 18.13 23.01 30.92
CA ASN A 286 18.69 24.35 31.12
C ASN A 286 19.14 24.65 32.56
N THR A 287 19.09 23.70 33.50
CA THR A 287 19.53 23.91 34.90
C THR A 287 20.86 23.21 35.26
N THR A 288 21.56 22.60 34.31
CA THR A 288 22.92 22.06 34.53
C THR A 288 23.85 22.40 33.38
N LYS A 289 24.16 23.70 33.20
CA LYS A 289 25.38 24.16 32.51
C LYS A 289 25.65 25.66 32.79
N ASN A 290 26.11 25.93 34.00
CA ASN A 290 27.07 26.99 34.34
C ASN A 290 28.32 26.21 34.81
N ASP A 291 29.57 26.46 34.45
CA ASP A 291 30.25 27.63 33.89
C ASP A 291 31.47 27.15 33.09
N ASN A 292 31.78 27.84 31.99
CA ASN A 292 33.12 28.28 31.57
C ASN A 292 33.12 28.59 30.07
N SER A 293 32.76 29.83 29.78
CA SER A 293 32.89 30.50 28.48
C SER A 293 34.31 31.03 28.26
N ILE A 294 34.94 30.73 27.12
CA ILE A 294 35.90 31.61 26.43
C ILE A 294 35.65 31.49 24.90
N PRO A 295 35.58 32.61 24.14
CA PRO A 295 34.97 32.63 22.81
C PRO A 295 35.92 32.27 21.66
N SER A 296 35.28 31.96 20.53
CA SER A 296 35.84 31.66 19.20
C SER A 296 36.77 32.74 18.66
N ASN A 297 37.82 32.32 17.95
CA ASN A 297 38.52 33.17 16.98
C ASN A 297 38.85 32.41 15.68
N ASN A 298 38.49 33.03 14.57
CA ASN A 298 38.79 32.66 13.19
C ASN A 298 40.28 32.89 12.85
N GLY A 299 40.86 32.15 11.89
CA GLY A 299 42.12 32.53 11.26
C GLY A 299 42.76 31.50 10.31
N ASN A 300 43.17 31.99 9.13
CA ASN A 300 43.71 31.30 7.94
C ASN A 300 45.12 30.64 8.03
N SER A 301 45.36 29.71 7.08
CA SER A 301 46.55 29.48 6.21
C SER A 301 47.99 29.21 6.76
N THR A 302 48.50 27.97 6.48
CA THR A 302 49.86 27.49 6.01
C THR A 302 51.20 28.08 6.54
N PRO A 303 52.39 27.43 6.32
CA PRO A 303 52.85 26.06 6.61
C PRO A 303 54.23 26.01 7.37
N GLY A 304 54.62 24.88 7.97
CA GLY A 304 56.04 24.50 8.15
C GLY A 304 56.60 24.25 9.58
N ASN A 305 57.37 23.15 9.65
CA ASN A 305 58.47 22.78 10.57
C ASN A 305 58.23 22.21 11.98
N SER A 306 58.33 20.86 12.02
CA SER A 306 59.25 20.02 12.81
C SER A 306 59.58 20.39 14.27
N THR A 307 59.21 19.50 15.19
CA THR A 307 60.17 18.87 16.14
C THR A 307 59.60 17.58 16.72
N SER A 308 60.48 16.58 16.79
CA SER A 308 60.32 15.20 17.21
C SER A 308 60.09 15.01 18.72
N THR A 309 59.19 14.10 19.08
CA THR A 309 59.39 13.14 20.19
C THR A 309 58.61 11.85 19.92
N PRO A 310 59.21 10.67 20.16
CA PRO A 310 58.61 9.38 19.85
C PRO A 310 57.75 8.91 21.01
N ASN A 311 56.46 8.75 20.78
CA ASN A 311 55.61 7.84 21.52
C ASN A 311 54.60 7.28 20.52
N GLU A 312 54.90 6.09 20.02
CA GLU A 312 53.96 5.23 19.30
C GLU A 312 52.78 4.96 20.24
N ILE A 313 51.76 5.81 20.17
CA ILE A 313 50.40 5.38 20.47
C ILE A 313 49.94 4.71 19.19
N VAL A 314 49.80 3.39 19.26
CA VAL A 314 49.11 2.58 18.26
C VAL A 314 47.73 3.21 18.06
N ASN A 315 47.56 3.93 16.96
CA ASN A 315 46.27 4.48 16.57
C ASN A 315 45.30 3.31 16.36
N GLU A 316 44.24 3.24 17.19
CA GLU A 316 43.04 2.48 16.82
C GLU A 316 42.58 2.97 15.45
N PRO A 317 42.37 2.10 14.46
CA PRO A 317 41.94 2.55 13.14
C PRO A 317 40.53 3.14 13.23
N ASP A 318 40.27 4.16 12.41
CA ASP A 318 39.01 4.90 12.14
C ASP A 318 37.76 4.04 11.80
N ILE A 319 37.53 2.92 12.48
CA ILE A 319 36.61 1.86 12.05
C ILE A 319 35.58 1.64 13.15
N ILE A 320 34.50 2.42 13.06
CA ILE A 320 33.08 2.01 13.12
C ILE A 320 32.31 3.30 12.80
N LYS A 321 31.96 3.52 11.53
CA LYS A 321 30.99 4.58 11.20
C LYS A 321 29.63 4.12 11.73
N SER A 322 29.07 4.87 12.69
CA SER A 322 27.73 4.61 13.25
C SER A 322 26.60 5.12 12.35
N ASP A 323 26.93 5.72 11.21
CA ASP A 323 25.94 6.27 10.29
C ASP A 323 25.25 5.13 9.52
N THR A 324 24.06 4.77 9.98
CA THR A 324 23.17 3.81 9.34
C THR A 324 22.18 4.48 8.40
N SER A 325 22.30 5.77 8.06
CA SER A 325 21.47 6.33 6.99
C SER A 325 21.76 5.65 5.66
N ILE A 326 20.72 5.52 4.82
CA ILE A 326 20.86 4.95 3.47
C ILE A 326 21.80 5.86 2.68
N GLU A 327 22.78 5.24 2.02
CA GLU A 327 23.72 5.94 1.16
C GLU A 327 23.00 6.49 -0.07
N ASP A 328 23.25 7.77 -0.40
CA ASP A 328 22.75 8.40 -1.61
C ASP A 328 23.52 7.84 -2.82
N ASN A 329 23.16 6.62 -3.24
CA ASN A 329 23.62 6.01 -4.49
C ASN A 329 22.52 6.08 -5.57
N TYR A 330 22.80 5.53 -6.76
CA TYR A 330 21.88 5.58 -7.90
C TYR A 330 20.60 4.75 -7.69
N TYR A 331 20.47 4.06 -6.55
CA TYR A 331 19.19 3.51 -6.08
C TYR A 331 18.07 4.57 -6.02
N SER A 332 18.40 5.78 -5.56
CA SER A 332 17.46 6.92 -5.50
C SER A 332 16.99 7.35 -6.90
N LEU A 333 17.85 7.24 -7.91
CA LEU A 333 17.51 7.53 -9.30
C LEU A 333 16.44 6.56 -9.85
N LEU A 334 16.50 5.27 -9.48
CA LEU A 334 15.49 4.28 -9.86
C LEU A 334 14.10 4.68 -9.35
N LYS A 335 14.03 5.08 -8.08
CA LYS A 335 12.81 5.60 -7.42
C LYS A 335 12.26 6.80 -8.18
N ASP A 336 13.11 7.78 -8.47
CA ASP A 336 12.66 9.09 -8.95
C ASP A 336 12.33 9.11 -10.46
N THR A 337 12.94 8.23 -11.25
CA THR A 337 12.93 8.36 -12.72
C THR A 337 12.01 7.37 -13.45
N PHE A 338 11.82 6.17 -12.89
CA PHE A 338 11.03 5.10 -13.52
C PHE A 338 9.84 4.63 -12.67
N TYR A 339 9.99 4.56 -11.34
CA TYR A 339 8.98 4.00 -10.45
C TYR A 339 7.90 4.98 -10.01
N TYR A 340 8.24 6.25 -9.76
CA TYR A 340 7.24 7.29 -9.54
C TYR A 340 6.91 8.02 -10.86
N ASN A 341 5.62 8.08 -11.23
CA ASN A 341 5.09 9.27 -11.91
C ASN A 341 5.10 10.42 -10.88
N ARG A 342 6.29 10.90 -10.48
CA ARG A 342 6.45 11.90 -9.43
C ARG A 342 6.21 13.33 -9.90
N ASP A 343 5.54 13.53 -11.03
CA ASP A 343 5.17 14.89 -11.43
C ASP A 343 4.26 15.58 -10.41
N TYR A 344 3.66 14.87 -9.44
CA TYR A 344 2.78 15.50 -8.44
C TYR A 344 2.78 14.82 -7.05
N ASP A 345 3.77 15.16 -6.21
CA ASP A 345 3.80 14.85 -4.76
C ASP A 345 2.79 15.75 -4.00
N TYR A 346 1.50 15.44 -4.11
CA TYR A 346 0.47 16.14 -3.33
C TYR A 346 0.45 15.60 -1.89
N LYS A 347 0.99 16.39 -0.96
CA LYS A 347 0.87 16.15 0.48
C LYS A 347 -0.32 16.89 1.06
N SER A 348 -1.21 16.15 1.74
CA SER A 348 -2.32 16.76 2.46
C SER A 348 -1.79 17.63 3.59
N THR A 349 -2.27 18.88 3.68
CA THR A 349 -1.94 19.75 4.83
C THR A 349 -2.56 19.16 6.10
N PRO A 350 -1.95 19.35 7.30
CA PRO A 350 -2.51 18.82 8.55
C PRO A 350 -3.98 19.22 8.78
N PHE A 351 -4.34 20.46 8.45
CA PHE A 351 -5.71 20.95 8.53
C PHE A 351 -6.66 20.23 7.57
N LEU A 352 -6.23 20.01 6.32
CA LEU A 352 -7.05 19.34 5.33
C LEU A 352 -7.18 17.84 5.63
N ASN A 353 -6.11 17.19 6.09
CA ASN A 353 -6.13 15.81 6.54
C ASN A 353 -7.03 15.62 7.77
N MET A 354 -7.07 16.60 8.68
CA MET A 354 -8.02 16.60 9.80
C MET A 354 -9.49 16.56 9.33
N ILE A 355 -9.82 17.31 8.27
CA ILE A 355 -11.18 17.43 7.75
C ILE A 355 -11.54 16.27 6.81
N LEU A 356 -10.63 15.89 5.92
CA LEU A 356 -10.89 14.93 4.84
C LEU A 356 -10.33 13.54 5.13
N SER A 357 -9.44 13.36 6.11
CA SER A 357 -8.82 12.08 6.46
C SER A 357 -8.19 11.40 5.24
N SER A 358 -7.26 12.11 4.58
CA SER A 358 -6.55 11.69 3.37
C SER A 358 -7.38 11.51 2.10
N ARG A 359 -8.68 11.85 2.09
CA ARG A 359 -9.55 11.73 0.89
C ARG A 359 -9.13 12.62 -0.28
N ASP A 360 -8.47 13.73 0.02
CA ASP A 360 -7.82 14.58 -0.96
C ASP A 360 -6.67 13.87 -1.68
N ILE A 361 -5.89 13.05 -0.98
CA ILE A 361 -4.84 12.22 -1.59
C ILE A 361 -5.46 11.18 -2.52
N TYR A 362 -6.53 10.49 -2.09
CA TYR A 362 -7.25 9.53 -2.94
C TYR A 362 -7.84 10.19 -4.20
N LEU A 363 -8.40 11.40 -4.06
CA LEU A 363 -8.91 12.17 -5.19
C LEU A 363 -7.78 12.53 -6.16
N VAL A 364 -6.67 13.07 -5.66
CA VAL A 364 -5.54 13.46 -6.50
C VAL A 364 -4.97 12.26 -7.25
N ARG A 365 -4.83 11.10 -6.61
CA ARG A 365 -4.43 9.85 -7.28
C ARG A 365 -5.39 9.45 -8.41
N LYS A 366 -6.71 9.57 -8.21
CA LYS A 366 -7.69 9.30 -9.29
C LYS A 366 -7.65 10.31 -10.42
N ILE A 367 -7.40 11.59 -10.10
CA ILE A 367 -7.27 12.68 -11.07
C ILE A 367 -5.99 12.52 -11.89
N GLN A 368 -4.89 12.12 -11.26
CA GLN A 368 -3.60 11.91 -11.94
C GLN A 368 -3.67 10.80 -12.99
N ASN A 369 -4.54 9.81 -12.79
CA ASN A 369 -4.78 8.75 -13.77
C ASN A 369 -5.79 9.14 -14.85
N LEU A 370 -6.33 10.37 -14.85
CA LEU A 370 -7.32 10.82 -15.83
C LEU A 370 -6.79 10.78 -17.25
N ASP A 371 -5.56 11.25 -17.49
CA ASP A 371 -4.97 11.36 -18.85
C ASP A 371 -4.82 10.02 -19.56
N ASN A 372 -4.92 8.95 -18.79
CA ASN A 372 -4.91 7.62 -19.31
C ASN A 372 -6.34 7.24 -19.79
N TYR A 373 -7.44 7.60 -19.09
CA TYR A 373 -8.80 7.03 -19.27
C TYR A 373 -9.36 7.16 -20.69
N LYS A 374 -10.12 6.15 -21.12
CA LYS A 374 -10.79 6.18 -22.42
C LYS A 374 -12.07 7.02 -22.34
N LEU A 375 -12.53 7.57 -23.46
CA LEU A 375 -13.76 8.37 -23.50
C LEU A 375 -14.96 7.67 -22.82
N TYR A 376 -15.10 6.35 -22.97
CA TYR A 376 -16.19 5.61 -22.34
C TYR A 376 -16.07 5.55 -20.80
N ASP A 377 -14.86 5.58 -20.24
CA ASP A 377 -14.62 5.62 -18.79
C ASP A 377 -15.10 6.96 -18.22
N TYR A 378 -14.90 8.07 -18.94
CA TYR A 378 -15.45 9.36 -18.55
C TYR A 378 -16.99 9.39 -18.62
N LEU A 379 -17.59 8.71 -19.60
CA LEU A 379 -19.04 8.74 -19.82
C LEU A 379 -19.81 7.80 -18.89
N PHE A 380 -19.35 6.55 -18.74
CA PHE A 380 -20.03 5.47 -18.01
C PHE A 380 -19.33 5.08 -16.70
N GLY A 381 -18.15 5.62 -16.44
CA GLY A 381 -17.41 5.42 -15.20
C GLY A 381 -16.54 4.17 -15.20
N LEU A 382 -15.66 4.13 -14.21
CA LEU A 382 -14.63 3.10 -14.05
C LEU A 382 -15.14 1.80 -13.41
N GLY A 383 -16.38 1.81 -12.89
CA GLY A 383 -16.91 0.76 -12.01
C GLY A 383 -16.34 0.81 -10.60
N LYS A 384 -16.89 -0.02 -9.71
CA LYS A 384 -16.44 -0.06 -8.30
C LYS A 384 -15.07 -0.72 -8.18
N ASN A 385 -14.83 -1.79 -8.93
CA ASN A 385 -13.58 -2.52 -8.86
C ASN A 385 -12.74 -2.09 -10.06
N GLN A 386 -11.67 -1.37 -9.77
CA GLN A 386 -10.76 -0.86 -10.78
C GLN A 386 -9.60 -1.83 -10.90
N ARG A 387 -9.15 -2.08 -12.13
CA ARG A 387 -7.81 -2.59 -12.37
C ARG A 387 -6.90 -1.39 -12.50
N ILE A 388 -6.23 -1.05 -11.41
CA ILE A 388 -5.07 -0.15 -11.45
C ILE A 388 -3.89 -1.11 -11.37
N ASP A 389 -3.05 -1.12 -12.40
CA ASP A 389 -1.84 -1.95 -12.45
C ASP A 389 -2.11 -3.47 -12.25
N ASN A 390 -3.10 -4.01 -12.97
CA ASN A 390 -3.56 -5.41 -12.90
C ASN A 390 -4.09 -5.92 -11.54
N GLU A 391 -4.02 -5.11 -10.48
CA GLU A 391 -4.65 -5.41 -9.19
C GLU A 391 -6.07 -4.86 -9.09
N LEU A 392 -6.93 -5.60 -8.38
CA LEU A 392 -8.25 -5.15 -7.99
C LEU A 392 -8.15 -4.17 -6.82
N SER A 393 -8.08 -2.89 -7.14
CA SER A 393 -8.09 -1.81 -6.16
C SER A 393 -9.53 -1.36 -5.88
N ASP A 394 -10.05 -1.62 -4.66
CA ASP A 394 -11.31 -1.09 -4.14
C ASP A 394 -11.06 0.21 -3.35
N LYS A 395 -10.36 1.17 -3.95
CA LYS A 395 -10.12 2.49 -3.32
C LYS A 395 -11.12 3.52 -3.85
N ASN A 396 -12.31 3.53 -3.26
CA ASN A 396 -13.21 4.69 -3.35
C ASN A 396 -12.52 5.92 -2.75
N ILE A 397 -12.88 7.10 -3.22
CA ILE A 397 -12.43 8.37 -2.64
C ILE A 397 -13.10 8.59 -1.28
N GLU A 398 -14.24 7.93 -1.02
CA GLU A 398 -15.09 8.09 0.16
C GLU A 398 -15.71 9.48 0.26
N ILE A 399 -16.05 10.05 -0.90
CA ILE A 399 -16.82 11.28 -1.08
C ILE A 399 -17.93 10.95 -2.08
N ASP A 400 -19.19 10.92 -1.64
CA ASP A 400 -20.27 10.29 -2.41
C ASP A 400 -20.43 10.86 -3.83
N PHE A 401 -20.35 12.19 -3.98
CA PHE A 401 -20.47 12.85 -5.28
C PHE A 401 -19.35 12.41 -6.23
N LEU A 402 -18.11 12.33 -5.72
CA LEU A 402 -16.95 11.95 -6.50
C LEU A 402 -16.97 10.45 -6.78
N ASP A 403 -17.34 9.62 -5.81
CA ASP A 403 -17.48 8.19 -6.00
C ASP A 403 -18.54 7.87 -7.05
N ILE A 404 -19.68 8.55 -7.04
CA ILE A 404 -20.70 8.40 -8.09
C ILE A 404 -20.16 8.85 -9.45
N LEU A 405 -19.45 9.97 -9.52
CA LEU A 405 -18.87 10.49 -10.76
C LEU A 405 -17.82 9.55 -11.35
N PHE A 406 -16.84 9.11 -10.55
CA PHE A 406 -15.77 8.25 -11.02
C PHE A 406 -16.24 6.82 -11.29
N ASN A 407 -17.19 6.28 -10.53
CA ASN A 407 -17.64 4.90 -10.71
C ASN A 407 -18.67 4.76 -11.84
N TYR A 408 -19.52 5.77 -12.08
CA TYR A 408 -20.63 5.72 -13.05
C TYR A 408 -20.56 6.77 -14.17
N GLY A 409 -19.50 7.57 -14.20
CA GLY A 409 -19.21 8.54 -15.24
C GLY A 409 -20.17 9.73 -15.23
N ILE A 410 -19.97 10.64 -16.17
CA ILE A 410 -20.78 11.86 -16.31
C ILE A 410 -22.25 11.52 -16.54
N ILE A 411 -22.56 10.48 -17.34
CA ILE A 411 -23.94 10.08 -17.63
C ILE A 411 -24.62 9.56 -16.36
N GLY A 412 -23.96 8.63 -15.65
CA GLY A 412 -24.47 8.09 -14.40
C GLY A 412 -24.66 9.17 -13.35
N PHE A 413 -23.71 10.09 -13.23
CA PHE A 413 -23.79 11.24 -12.34
C PHE A 413 -25.01 12.13 -12.62
N ILE A 414 -25.23 12.51 -13.89
CA ILE A 414 -26.38 13.34 -14.29
C ILE A 414 -27.69 12.61 -14.00
N ILE A 415 -27.80 11.33 -14.39
CA ILE A 415 -29.01 10.54 -14.14
C ILE A 415 -29.28 10.47 -12.64
N TYR A 416 -28.29 10.10 -11.84
CA TYR A 416 -28.39 9.96 -10.40
C TYR A 416 -28.89 11.23 -9.70
N PHE A 417 -28.28 12.37 -10.03
CA PHE A 417 -28.54 13.63 -9.33
C PHE A 417 -29.72 14.42 -9.93
N SER A 418 -30.19 14.11 -11.14
CA SER A 418 -31.25 14.88 -11.82
C SER A 418 -32.54 15.00 -10.99
N LEU A 419 -33.03 13.89 -10.39
CA LEU A 419 -34.21 13.93 -9.52
C LEU A 419 -33.92 14.70 -8.23
N LEU A 420 -32.77 14.47 -7.61
CA LEU A 420 -32.40 15.11 -6.35
C LEU A 420 -32.30 16.64 -6.52
N ILE A 421 -31.60 17.10 -7.55
CA ILE A 421 -31.47 18.53 -7.89
C ILE A 421 -32.84 19.16 -8.10
N CYS A 422 -33.73 18.49 -8.83
CA CYS A 422 -35.09 19.00 -9.04
C CYS A 422 -35.85 19.17 -7.73
N VAL A 423 -35.83 18.16 -6.86
CA VAL A 423 -36.54 18.20 -5.57
C VAL A 423 -35.93 19.27 -4.65
N ILE A 424 -34.61 19.32 -4.54
CA ILE A 424 -33.89 20.32 -3.75
C ILE A 424 -34.19 21.73 -4.27
N TYR A 425 -34.26 21.95 -5.58
CA TYR A 425 -34.61 23.25 -6.15
C TYR A 425 -35.97 23.76 -5.65
N PHE A 426 -37.02 22.91 -5.56
CA PHE A 426 -38.31 23.34 -5.01
C PHE A 426 -38.24 23.63 -3.51
N ILE A 427 -37.49 22.81 -2.77
CA ILE A 427 -37.26 23.00 -1.33
C ILE A 427 -36.57 24.35 -1.09
N LEU A 428 -35.47 24.62 -1.79
CA LEU A 428 -34.74 25.89 -1.71
C LEU A 428 -35.60 27.08 -2.17
N LYS A 429 -36.33 26.94 -3.28
CA LYS A 429 -37.23 27.97 -3.78
C LYS A 429 -38.31 28.32 -2.76
N TYR A 430 -38.87 27.33 -2.05
CA TYR A 430 -39.83 27.59 -0.99
C TYR A 430 -39.18 28.31 0.20
N PHE A 431 -38.00 27.87 0.62
CA PHE A 431 -37.24 28.51 1.71
C PHE A 431 -36.94 29.98 1.43
N ILE A 432 -36.43 30.31 0.24
CA ILE A 432 -36.09 31.69 -0.17
C ILE A 432 -37.34 32.57 -0.22
N ASN A 433 -38.45 32.06 -0.75
CA ASN A 433 -39.68 32.84 -0.91
C ASN A 433 -40.49 32.97 0.39
N LYS A 434 -40.42 31.99 1.30
CA LYS A 434 -41.21 31.93 2.53
C LYS A 434 -40.34 31.58 3.76
N PRO A 435 -39.23 32.29 4.03
CA PRO A 435 -38.29 31.94 5.10
C PRO A 435 -38.97 31.99 6.48
N ASN A 436 -39.82 32.99 6.72
CA ASN A 436 -40.56 33.13 7.97
C ASN A 436 -41.44 31.91 8.26
N LYS A 437 -42.05 31.28 7.24
CA LYS A 437 -42.87 30.07 7.44
C LYS A 437 -42.00 28.88 7.87
N VAL A 438 -40.81 28.74 7.30
CA VAL A 438 -39.86 27.68 7.68
C VAL A 438 -39.35 27.89 9.11
N PHE A 439 -38.85 29.07 9.45
CA PHE A 439 -38.31 29.36 10.79
C PHE A 439 -39.35 29.34 11.93
N SER A 440 -40.63 29.55 11.59
CA SER A 440 -41.74 29.47 12.55
C SER A 440 -42.21 28.04 12.83
N ASN A 441 -42.02 27.10 11.89
CA ASN A 441 -42.49 25.72 12.01
C ASN A 441 -41.32 24.78 12.33
N TYR A 442 -41.20 24.37 13.60
CA TYR A 442 -40.13 23.49 14.03
C TYR A 442 -40.16 22.09 13.38
N ASN A 443 -41.32 21.58 12.94
CA ASN A 443 -41.39 20.29 12.21
C ASN A 443 -40.78 20.42 10.81
N LEU A 444 -40.97 21.57 10.16
CA LEU A 444 -40.35 21.83 8.86
C LEU A 444 -38.85 22.12 9.04
N LEU A 445 -38.49 22.91 10.04
CA LEU A 445 -37.11 23.32 10.30
C LEU A 445 -36.17 22.13 10.56
N GLU A 446 -36.56 21.17 11.40
CA GLU A 446 -35.71 20.00 11.69
C GLU A 446 -35.43 19.17 10.42
N LEU A 447 -36.41 19.02 9.54
CA LEU A 447 -36.22 18.32 8.27
C LEU A 447 -35.27 19.08 7.32
N TYR A 448 -35.37 20.41 7.25
CA TYR A 448 -34.45 21.24 6.48
C TYR A 448 -33.02 21.11 6.98
N ILE A 449 -32.82 21.18 8.29
CA ILE A 449 -31.50 21.01 8.91
C ILE A 449 -30.95 19.61 8.58
N SER A 450 -31.75 18.55 8.71
CA SER A 450 -31.33 17.19 8.34
C SER A 450 -30.90 17.07 6.89
N ILE A 451 -31.61 17.68 5.93
CA ILE A 451 -31.22 17.64 4.51
C ILE A 451 -29.88 18.36 4.28
N VAL A 452 -29.71 19.55 4.86
CA VAL A 452 -28.45 20.31 4.73
C VAL A 452 -27.28 19.53 5.34
N LEU A 453 -27.48 18.94 6.52
CA LEU A 453 -26.48 18.09 7.17
C LEU A 453 -26.09 16.90 6.31
N MET A 454 -27.04 16.22 5.67
CA MET A 454 -26.73 15.06 4.82
C MET A 454 -25.94 15.40 3.57
N ILE A 455 -26.20 16.57 2.96
CA ILE A 455 -25.39 17.07 1.84
C ILE A 455 -23.95 17.35 2.32
N LEU A 456 -23.77 18.02 3.47
CA LEU A 456 -22.44 18.28 4.01
C LEU A 456 -21.70 16.99 4.38
N ILE A 457 -22.39 16.04 4.99
CA ILE A 457 -21.80 14.79 5.47
C ILE A 457 -21.41 13.87 4.31
N SER A 458 -22.18 13.86 3.21
CA SER A 458 -21.81 13.14 1.99
C SER A 458 -20.47 13.60 1.40
N CYS A 459 -20.00 14.81 1.74
CA CYS A 459 -18.68 15.32 1.38
C CYS A 459 -17.56 14.96 2.38
N LEU A 460 -17.90 14.65 3.64
CA LEU A 460 -16.91 14.47 4.72
C LEU A 460 -16.63 13.01 5.09
N SER A 461 -17.63 12.14 4.98
CA SER A 461 -17.58 10.77 5.48
C SER A 461 -17.91 9.70 4.43
N GLY A 462 -18.46 10.11 3.27
CA GLY A 462 -19.03 9.20 2.27
C GLY A 462 -20.16 8.33 2.83
N HIS A 463 -20.66 7.42 2.00
CA HIS A 463 -21.68 6.42 2.33
C HIS A 463 -23.07 6.97 2.73
N VAL A 464 -23.38 8.24 2.49
CA VAL A 464 -24.72 8.79 2.74
C VAL A 464 -25.67 8.42 1.60
N LEU A 465 -25.22 8.66 0.37
CA LEU A 465 -25.97 8.39 -0.86
C LEU A 465 -25.74 6.96 -1.36
N GLY A 466 -24.57 6.38 -1.06
CA GLY A 466 -24.17 5.04 -1.50
C GLY A 466 -24.62 3.89 -0.58
N ALA A 467 -24.95 4.14 0.69
CA ALA A 467 -25.38 3.09 1.62
C ALA A 467 -26.93 3.01 1.68
N PRO A 468 -27.53 1.85 1.39
CA PRO A 468 -28.99 1.70 1.43
C PRO A 468 -29.66 2.05 2.78
N SER A 469 -28.92 1.94 3.89
CA SER A 469 -29.31 2.30 5.27
C SER A 469 -29.68 3.76 5.37
N VAL A 470 -28.70 4.58 5.00
CA VAL A 470 -28.76 6.03 5.13
C VAL A 470 -29.72 6.57 4.08
N ALA A 471 -29.59 6.07 2.85
CA ALA A 471 -30.42 6.46 1.70
C ALA A 471 -31.92 6.24 1.92
N LEU A 472 -32.32 5.18 2.63
CA LEU A 472 -33.73 4.91 2.94
C LEU A 472 -34.34 6.02 3.81
N ILE A 473 -33.69 6.34 4.94
CA ILE A 473 -34.18 7.36 5.87
C ILE A 473 -34.11 8.74 5.21
N LEU A 474 -33.05 9.03 4.46
CA LEU A 474 -32.90 10.28 3.72
C LEU A 474 -34.01 10.48 2.68
N SER A 475 -34.35 9.43 1.92
CA SER A 475 -35.45 9.45 0.95
C SER A 475 -36.81 9.78 1.60
N ILE A 476 -37.04 9.28 2.82
CA ILE A 476 -38.26 9.56 3.60
C ILE A 476 -38.28 11.01 4.09
N ILE A 477 -37.15 11.55 4.57
CA ILE A 477 -37.03 12.95 5.02
C ILE A 477 -37.27 13.92 3.86
N ILE A 478 -36.58 13.71 2.72
CA ILE A 478 -36.71 14.56 1.54
C ILE A 478 -38.15 14.55 1.01
N SER A 479 -38.76 13.36 0.91
CA SER A 479 -40.16 13.25 0.45
C SER A 479 -41.15 13.89 1.42
N LYS A 480 -40.92 13.81 2.74
CA LYS A 480 -41.72 14.52 3.74
C LYS A 480 -41.68 16.03 3.55
N VAL A 481 -40.49 16.63 3.42
CA VAL A 481 -40.35 18.08 3.19
C VAL A 481 -41.05 18.50 1.91
N TYR A 482 -40.80 17.76 0.82
CA TYR A 482 -41.43 18.02 -0.46
C TYR A 482 -42.96 18.00 -0.33
N ASN A 483 -43.53 16.99 0.30
CA ASN A 483 -44.99 16.88 0.44
C ASN A 483 -45.59 17.93 1.38
N MET A 484 -44.92 18.30 2.47
CA MET A 484 -45.34 19.39 3.36
C MET A 484 -45.33 20.76 2.66
N ILE A 485 -44.43 20.97 1.69
CA ILE A 485 -44.39 22.21 0.89
C ILE A 485 -45.54 22.25 -0.12
N TYR A 486 -45.80 21.13 -0.79
CA TYR A 486 -46.83 21.03 -1.83
C TYR A 486 -48.27 20.96 -1.30
N SER A 487 -48.49 20.54 -0.04
CA SER A 487 -49.81 20.55 0.60
C SER A 487 -50.30 21.96 1.00
N ILE A 488 -49.45 23.00 0.87
CA ILE A 488 -49.80 24.38 1.20
C ILE A 488 -50.50 25.04 -0.02
N PRO A 489 -51.76 25.53 0.12
CA PRO A 489 -52.65 25.89 -1.00
C PRO A 489 -52.13 26.93 -2.02
N ASP A 490 -51.19 27.80 -1.64
CA ASP A 490 -50.70 28.92 -2.48
C ASP A 490 -49.44 28.62 -3.30
N SER A 491 -49.11 27.35 -3.55
CA SER A 491 -47.92 27.02 -4.36
C SER A 491 -48.27 27.03 -5.86
N ASN A 492 -48.07 28.19 -6.51
CA ASN A 492 -48.10 28.33 -7.98
C ASN A 492 -46.99 27.54 -8.71
N THR A 493 -46.32 26.60 -8.03
CA THR A 493 -45.30 25.71 -8.58
C THR A 493 -45.94 24.52 -9.29
N LYS A 494 -46.78 24.81 -10.29
CA LYS A 494 -47.22 23.80 -11.26
C LYS A 494 -46.05 23.45 -12.18
N ASN A 495 -45.77 22.15 -12.21
CA ASN A 495 -45.08 21.41 -13.26
C ASN A 495 -43.61 21.73 -13.52
N ILE A 496 -42.72 20.88 -12.99
CA ILE A 496 -41.46 20.54 -13.67
C ILE A 496 -41.83 20.18 -15.12
N SER A 497 -41.39 20.94 -16.11
CA SER A 497 -41.48 20.50 -17.50
C SER A 497 -40.47 19.36 -17.66
N VAL A 498 -40.89 18.14 -17.35
CA VAL A 498 -40.07 16.93 -17.52
C VAL A 498 -39.74 16.67 -18.99
N LYS A 499 -40.37 17.39 -19.92
CA LYS A 499 -39.83 17.61 -21.26
C LYS A 499 -38.39 18.12 -21.20
N VAL A 500 -38.07 19.16 -20.43
CA VAL A 500 -36.71 19.68 -20.30
C VAL A 500 -35.76 18.60 -19.78
N ILE A 501 -36.10 17.89 -18.70
CA ILE A 501 -35.21 16.85 -18.15
C ILE A 501 -35.02 15.71 -19.15
N ILE A 502 -36.11 15.14 -19.70
CA ILE A 502 -36.02 14.04 -20.68
C ILE A 502 -35.32 14.49 -21.96
N THR A 503 -35.56 15.71 -22.44
CA THR A 503 -34.91 16.27 -23.63
C THR A 503 -33.43 16.52 -23.36
N TYR A 504 -33.04 17.05 -22.21
CA TYR A 504 -31.63 17.21 -21.86
C TYR A 504 -30.94 15.86 -21.65
N THR A 505 -31.58 14.88 -20.99
CA THR A 505 -31.03 13.53 -20.83
C THR A 505 -30.90 12.82 -22.18
N LEU A 506 -31.88 12.95 -23.08
CA LEU A 506 -31.82 12.38 -24.44
C LEU A 506 -30.80 13.11 -25.31
N ILE A 507 -30.69 14.44 -25.23
CA ILE A 507 -29.66 15.21 -25.93
C ILE A 507 -28.28 14.84 -25.41
N LEU A 508 -28.10 14.68 -24.10
CA LEU A 508 -26.84 14.24 -23.51
C LEU A 508 -26.49 12.80 -23.94
N LEU A 509 -27.47 11.88 -23.95
CA LEU A 509 -27.27 10.52 -24.46
C LEU A 509 -26.93 10.51 -25.95
N LEU A 510 -27.57 11.36 -26.75
CA LEU A 510 -27.34 11.49 -28.19
C LEU A 510 -25.99 12.15 -28.49
N VAL A 511 -25.63 13.22 -27.79
CA VAL A 511 -24.32 13.90 -27.89
C VAL A 511 -23.21 12.96 -27.42
N SER A 512 -23.45 12.18 -26.37
CA SER A 512 -22.51 11.15 -25.92
C SER A 512 -22.35 10.04 -26.95
N ALA A 513 -23.44 9.58 -27.59
CA ALA A 513 -23.40 8.57 -28.65
C ALA A 513 -22.75 9.09 -29.94
N ILE A 514 -23.01 10.34 -30.34
CA ILE A 514 -22.40 10.99 -31.51
C ILE A 514 -20.92 11.27 -31.25
N SER A 515 -20.56 11.72 -30.05
CA SER A 515 -19.18 11.84 -29.59
C SER A 515 -18.47 10.48 -29.61
N LEU A 516 -19.16 9.39 -29.21
CA LEU A 516 -18.62 8.03 -29.26
C LEU A 516 -18.39 7.54 -30.70
N ILE A 517 -19.30 7.85 -31.63
CA ILE A 517 -19.18 7.47 -33.04
C ILE A 517 -18.06 8.30 -33.71
N ASN A 518 -18.02 9.61 -33.47
CA ASN A 518 -16.93 10.46 -33.98
C ASN A 518 -15.59 10.07 -33.36
N TYR A 519 -15.52 9.75 -32.06
CA TYR A 519 -14.28 9.32 -31.41
C TYR A 519 -13.85 7.92 -31.84
N LYS A 520 -14.75 6.98 -32.12
CA LYS A 520 -14.39 5.65 -32.65
C LYS A 520 -13.95 5.73 -34.13
N ILE A 521 -14.42 6.75 -34.85
CA ILE A 521 -13.98 7.05 -36.22
C ILE A 521 -12.64 7.83 -36.21
N ILE A 522 -12.34 8.60 -35.16
CA ILE A 522 -11.10 9.39 -35.01
C ILE A 522 -9.98 8.61 -34.32
N ASN A 523 -10.31 7.78 -33.32
CA ASN A 523 -9.42 6.84 -32.66
C ASN A 523 -9.80 5.42 -33.07
N ASN A 524 -9.30 5.00 -34.22
CA ASN A 524 -8.75 3.65 -34.28
C ASN A 524 -7.83 3.48 -33.07
N ASN A 525 -7.84 2.31 -32.40
CA ASN A 525 -6.74 1.98 -31.49
C ASN A 525 -5.46 2.27 -32.28
N ILE A 526 -4.70 3.30 -31.91
CA ILE A 526 -3.40 3.52 -32.50
C ILE A 526 -2.55 2.43 -31.88
N GLU A 527 -2.49 1.27 -32.53
CA GLU A 527 -1.42 0.31 -32.31
C GLU A 527 -0.15 0.99 -32.82
N LEU A 528 0.44 1.83 -31.97
CA LEU A 528 1.69 2.50 -32.29
C LEU A 528 2.76 1.43 -32.37
N ASN A 529 3.42 1.34 -33.53
CA ASN A 529 4.52 0.41 -33.74
C ASN A 529 5.82 1.19 -33.65
N LEU A 530 6.50 1.10 -32.51
CA LEU A 530 7.84 1.62 -32.35
C LEU A 530 8.84 0.55 -32.75
N THR A 531 9.75 0.87 -33.66
CA THR A 531 10.83 -0.05 -34.08
C THR A 531 12.17 0.53 -33.68
N PHE A 532 12.90 -0.20 -32.86
CA PHE A 532 14.26 0.14 -32.40
C PHE A 532 15.27 -0.76 -33.11
N ASP A 533 16.38 -0.20 -33.57
CA ASP A 533 17.55 -0.96 -34.01
C ASP A 533 18.49 -1.29 -32.83
N ASP A 534 19.62 -1.95 -33.09
CA ASP A 534 20.66 -2.31 -32.10
C ASP A 534 21.55 -1.13 -31.65
N ASP A 535 21.41 0.02 -32.30
CA ASP A 535 21.85 1.35 -31.82
C ASP A 535 20.75 2.07 -31.02
N TYR A 536 19.59 1.42 -30.85
CA TYR A 536 18.38 1.96 -30.22
C TYR A 536 17.83 3.24 -30.86
N LYS A 537 18.08 3.44 -32.14
CA LYS A 537 17.40 4.47 -32.94
C LYS A 537 15.96 4.04 -33.15
N VAL A 538 15.03 4.94 -32.83
CA VAL A 538 13.59 4.68 -32.92
C VAL A 538 13.02 5.17 -34.25
N THR A 539 12.22 4.32 -34.88
CA THR A 539 11.33 4.66 -35.98
C THR A 539 9.90 4.32 -35.59
N SER A 540 8.92 5.01 -36.17
CA SER A 540 7.51 4.78 -35.91
C SER A 540 6.70 4.91 -37.19
N ASP A 541 5.59 4.21 -37.23
CA ASP A 541 4.52 4.37 -38.21
C ASP A 541 3.81 5.74 -38.12
N GLU A 542 3.89 6.41 -36.97
CA GLU A 542 3.34 7.75 -36.73
C GLU A 542 4.45 8.80 -36.55
N LYS A 543 4.11 10.07 -36.76
CA LYS A 543 5.05 11.18 -36.54
C LYS A 543 5.26 11.43 -35.04
N ILE A 544 6.35 10.92 -34.50
CA ILE A 544 6.75 11.09 -33.10
C ILE A 544 7.87 12.12 -32.93
N GLU A 545 7.97 12.70 -31.73
CA GLU A 545 9.11 13.48 -31.26
C GLU A 545 9.85 12.68 -30.19
N ASN A 546 11.13 12.39 -30.40
CA ASN A 546 11.96 11.65 -29.45
C ASN A 546 12.96 12.60 -28.78
N ILE A 547 12.83 12.80 -27.47
CA ILE A 547 13.55 13.82 -26.71
C ILE A 547 14.49 13.15 -25.71
N LEU A 548 15.78 13.48 -25.76
CA LEU A 548 16.72 13.11 -24.70
C LEU A 548 16.42 13.96 -23.45
N VAL A 549 15.98 13.29 -22.39
CA VAL A 549 15.62 13.91 -21.11
C VAL A 549 16.84 14.05 -20.21
N LYS A 550 17.70 13.03 -20.17
CA LYS A 550 18.86 12.98 -19.26
C LYS A 550 19.98 12.12 -19.83
N HIS A 551 21.22 12.56 -19.62
CA HIS A 551 22.44 11.80 -19.90
C HIS A 551 23.31 11.78 -18.63
N GLU A 552 23.73 10.59 -18.20
CA GLU A 552 24.63 10.41 -17.03
C GLU A 552 25.71 9.37 -17.30
N VAL A 553 26.85 9.52 -16.62
CA VAL A 553 27.95 8.55 -16.66
C VAL A 553 28.22 8.08 -15.24
N VAL A 554 28.16 6.76 -15.02
CA VAL A 554 28.35 6.15 -13.70
C VAL A 554 29.53 5.20 -13.76
N ASN A 555 30.54 5.43 -12.91
CA ASN A 555 31.77 4.62 -12.91
C ASN A 555 31.95 3.91 -11.57
N SER A 556 32.37 2.65 -11.61
CA SER A 556 33.00 1.93 -10.50
C SER A 556 34.36 1.40 -10.93
N GLU A 557 35.06 0.71 -10.02
CA GLU A 557 36.29 -0.02 -10.35
C GLU A 557 36.04 -1.20 -11.31
N PHE A 558 34.78 -1.63 -11.47
CA PHE A 558 34.42 -2.84 -12.22
C PHE A 558 33.81 -2.58 -13.59
N ALA A 559 33.13 -1.44 -13.77
CA ALA A 559 32.49 -1.07 -15.04
C ALA A 559 32.18 0.43 -15.13
N LYS A 560 31.92 0.89 -16.35
CA LYS A 560 31.44 2.23 -16.68
C LYS A 560 30.10 2.14 -17.40
N ASP A 561 29.11 2.85 -16.91
CA ASP A 561 27.80 3.00 -17.51
C ASP A 561 27.67 4.37 -18.19
N VAL A 562 27.13 4.38 -19.40
CA VAL A 562 26.58 5.57 -20.07
C VAL A 562 25.06 5.41 -20.16
N LEU A 563 24.33 6.26 -19.44
CA LEU A 563 22.88 6.21 -19.32
C LEU A 563 22.23 7.32 -20.12
N ASN A 564 21.27 6.97 -20.97
CA ASN A 564 20.47 7.91 -21.75
C ASN A 564 18.98 7.65 -21.54
N ILE A 565 18.28 8.65 -21.00
CA ILE A 565 16.82 8.59 -20.78
C ILE A 565 16.13 9.41 -21.86
N TYR A 566 15.18 8.80 -22.54
CA TYR A 566 14.42 9.40 -23.62
C TYR A 566 12.92 9.40 -23.32
N SER A 567 12.24 10.36 -23.92
CA SER A 567 10.79 10.54 -23.87
C SER A 567 10.25 10.69 -25.28
N ILE A 568 9.30 9.83 -25.65
CA ILE A 568 8.61 9.89 -26.93
C ILE A 568 7.27 10.59 -26.76
N LYS A 569 7.04 11.60 -27.58
CA LYS A 569 5.78 12.35 -27.65
C LYS A 569 5.09 12.15 -28.98
N LEU A 570 3.76 12.06 -28.93
CA LEU A 570 2.87 12.11 -30.09
C LEU A 570 2.05 13.41 -29.98
N GLY A 571 2.40 14.40 -30.80
CA GLY A 571 1.94 15.78 -30.60
C GLY A 571 2.47 16.34 -29.28
N ASN A 572 1.58 16.80 -28.39
CA ASN A 572 1.96 17.33 -27.08
C ASN A 572 1.94 16.28 -25.96
N LYS A 573 1.52 15.05 -26.23
CA LYS A 573 1.34 14.01 -25.21
C LYS A 573 2.57 13.10 -25.17
N GLU A 574 3.14 12.92 -23.99
CA GLU A 574 4.15 11.89 -23.74
C GLU A 574 3.49 10.51 -23.68
N ILE A 575 4.01 9.58 -24.47
CA ILE A 575 3.37 8.28 -24.71
C ILE A 575 4.25 7.09 -24.29
N PHE A 576 5.57 7.27 -24.33
CA PHE A 576 6.51 6.20 -24.04
C PHE A 576 7.82 6.79 -23.51
N LYS A 577 8.38 6.19 -22.47
CA LYS A 577 9.66 6.61 -21.87
C LYS A 577 10.58 5.42 -21.83
N TYR A 578 11.86 5.63 -22.15
CA TYR A 578 12.82 4.54 -22.15
C TYR A 578 14.21 4.97 -21.71
N LEU A 579 14.99 3.99 -21.25
CA LEU A 579 16.36 4.12 -20.80
C LEU A 579 17.23 3.14 -21.59
N ILE A 580 18.34 3.66 -22.08
CA ILE A 580 19.44 2.86 -22.62
C ILE A 580 20.62 2.99 -21.67
N VAL A 581 21.23 1.85 -21.31
CA VAL A 581 22.48 1.82 -20.55
C VAL A 581 23.50 1.00 -21.31
N GLU A 582 24.61 1.65 -21.69
CA GLU A 582 25.79 0.96 -22.21
C GLU A 582 26.80 0.80 -21.07
N ARG A 583 26.93 -0.43 -20.59
CA ARG A 583 27.88 -0.81 -19.54
C ARG A 583 29.11 -1.45 -20.17
N THR A 584 30.23 -0.73 -20.17
CA THR A 584 31.51 -1.18 -20.72
C THR A 584 32.44 -1.69 -19.62
N PHE A 585 33.11 -2.82 -19.88
CA PHE A 585 34.07 -3.45 -18.96
C PHE A 585 35.51 -3.34 -19.49
N GLU A 586 36.52 -3.55 -18.63
CA GLU A 586 37.94 -3.45 -19.02
C GLU A 586 38.37 -4.45 -20.10
N ASN A 587 37.63 -5.55 -20.27
CA ASN A 587 37.89 -6.57 -21.28
C ASN A 587 37.14 -6.33 -22.60
N ASN A 588 36.70 -5.09 -22.85
CA ASN A 588 35.96 -4.65 -24.06
C ASN A 588 34.60 -5.33 -24.32
N ILE A 589 34.12 -6.18 -23.40
CA ILE A 589 32.74 -6.65 -23.43
C ILE A 589 31.83 -5.48 -23.05
N THR A 590 30.69 -5.34 -23.74
CA THR A 590 29.71 -4.30 -23.46
C THR A 590 28.33 -4.89 -23.26
N TYR A 591 27.66 -4.52 -22.18
CA TYR A 591 26.27 -4.85 -21.91
C TYR A 591 25.41 -3.66 -22.34
N LYS A 592 24.54 -3.89 -23.31
CA LYS A 592 23.55 -2.92 -23.80
C LYS A 592 22.19 -3.25 -23.22
N TYR A 593 21.77 -2.47 -22.23
CA TYR A 593 20.46 -2.59 -21.60
C TYR A 593 19.45 -1.64 -22.22
N PHE A 594 18.23 -2.13 -22.36
CA PHE A 594 17.10 -1.33 -22.83
C PHE A 594 15.87 -1.60 -21.97
N THR A 595 15.42 -0.56 -21.29
CA THR A 595 14.22 -0.59 -20.44
C THR A 595 13.22 0.44 -20.93
N GLY A 596 12.00 0.01 -21.22
CA GLY A 596 10.94 0.89 -21.72
C GLY A 596 9.67 0.82 -20.87
N LYS A 597 8.91 1.92 -20.85
CA LYS A 597 7.64 2.06 -20.12
C LYS A 597 6.57 2.64 -21.04
N ASN A 598 5.44 1.95 -21.16
CA ASN A 598 4.23 2.49 -21.78
C ASN A 598 3.52 3.45 -20.81
N LEU A 599 3.35 4.71 -21.22
CA LEU A 599 2.70 5.76 -20.42
C LEU A 599 1.21 5.93 -20.78
N THR A 600 0.66 5.10 -21.65
CA THR A 600 -0.72 5.20 -22.15
C THR A 600 -1.56 3.98 -21.77
N PHE A 601 -2.91 4.08 -21.81
CA PHE A 601 -3.79 2.91 -21.68
C PHE A 601 -3.88 2.06 -22.96
N ASP A 602 -3.40 2.59 -24.09
CA ASP A 602 -3.41 1.85 -25.35
C ASP A 602 -2.20 0.95 -25.46
N LYS A 603 -2.34 -0.09 -26.27
CA LYS A 603 -1.26 -1.05 -26.49
C LYS A 603 -0.22 -0.42 -27.41
N ILE A 604 1.04 -0.45 -26.98
CA ILE A 604 2.16 -0.09 -27.84
C ILE A 604 2.87 -1.37 -28.24
N ASN A 605 3.04 -1.55 -29.55
CA ASN A 605 3.84 -2.63 -30.10
C ASN A 605 5.29 -2.13 -30.21
N ILE A 606 6.21 -2.82 -29.56
CA ILE A 606 7.63 -2.56 -29.67
C ILE A 606 8.24 -3.67 -30.52
N ASN A 607 8.82 -3.29 -31.65
CA ASN A 607 9.67 -4.13 -32.45
C ASN A 607 11.11 -3.77 -32.11
N PHE A 608 11.91 -4.73 -31.70
CA PHE A 608 13.33 -4.52 -31.57
C PHE A 608 14.05 -5.40 -32.59
N ALA A 609 14.89 -4.78 -33.42
CA ALA A 609 15.57 -5.39 -34.53
C ALA A 609 17.08 -5.27 -34.34
N VAL A 610 17.82 -6.31 -34.69
CA VAL A 610 19.29 -6.26 -34.77
C VAL A 610 19.67 -6.11 -36.24
N ASN A 611 20.53 -5.15 -36.56
CA ASN A 611 20.84 -4.77 -37.94
C ASN A 611 21.50 -5.91 -38.71
N LYS A 612 22.36 -6.70 -38.05
CA LYS A 612 23.01 -7.87 -38.63
C LYS A 612 23.34 -8.90 -37.55
N LEU A 613 22.91 -10.15 -37.77
CA LEU A 613 23.43 -11.31 -37.02
C LEU A 613 24.70 -11.83 -37.68
N TYR A 614 25.56 -12.47 -36.90
CA TYR A 614 26.77 -13.10 -37.38
C TYR A 614 26.49 -14.47 -38.03
N GLU A 615 27.52 -15.04 -38.67
CA GLU A 615 27.40 -16.25 -39.50
C GLU A 615 26.88 -17.45 -38.69
N ASN A 616 27.41 -17.65 -37.47
CA ASN A 616 27.03 -18.76 -36.61
C ASN A 616 26.00 -18.33 -35.56
N ASN A 617 25.03 -19.21 -35.30
CA ASN A 617 23.90 -18.92 -34.42
C ASN A 617 23.53 -20.15 -33.59
N LYS A 618 23.54 -20.02 -32.26
CA LYS A 618 23.20 -21.06 -31.28
C LYS A 618 21.97 -20.64 -30.47
N ASN A 619 20.90 -21.43 -30.55
CA ASN A 619 19.65 -21.15 -29.85
C ASN A 619 19.64 -21.83 -28.48
N PHE A 620 19.53 -21.04 -27.41
CA PHE A 620 19.53 -21.58 -26.05
C PHE A 620 18.29 -22.38 -25.70
N LYS A 621 17.21 -22.25 -26.48
CA LYS A 621 15.96 -23.00 -26.28
C LYS A 621 16.18 -24.52 -26.25
N GLU A 622 17.24 -25.01 -26.89
CA GLU A 622 17.61 -26.43 -26.90
C GLU A 622 18.12 -26.94 -25.55
N TYR A 623 18.64 -26.05 -24.69
CA TYR A 623 19.16 -26.37 -23.36
C TYR A 623 18.17 -26.04 -22.22
N GLU A 624 16.96 -25.55 -22.55
CA GLU A 624 15.96 -25.17 -21.54
C GLU A 624 15.39 -26.40 -20.82
N ILE A 625 15.30 -26.32 -19.48
CA ILE A 625 14.64 -27.33 -18.66
C ILE A 625 13.37 -26.76 -18.01
N THR A 626 12.44 -27.65 -17.67
CA THR A 626 11.33 -27.28 -16.79
C THR A 626 11.84 -27.24 -15.34
N LYS A 627 11.92 -26.03 -14.77
CA LYS A 627 12.29 -25.84 -13.36
C LYS A 627 11.25 -26.47 -12.43
N PRO A 628 11.69 -27.09 -11.31
CA PRO A 628 10.78 -27.73 -10.36
C PRO A 628 9.89 -26.70 -9.64
N TYR A 629 8.69 -27.13 -9.26
CA TYR A 629 7.79 -26.32 -8.44
C TYR A 629 8.25 -26.31 -6.97
N SER A 630 8.31 -25.13 -6.37
CA SER A 630 8.52 -24.96 -4.93
C SER A 630 7.23 -24.49 -4.25
N TYR A 631 6.89 -25.07 -3.10
CA TYR A 631 5.75 -24.60 -2.30
C TYR A 631 5.98 -23.20 -1.70
N THR A 632 7.25 -22.77 -1.58
CA THR A 632 7.64 -21.50 -0.96
C THR A 632 7.66 -20.34 -1.97
N VAL A 633 8.22 -20.57 -3.16
CA VAL A 633 8.41 -19.52 -4.20
C VAL A 633 7.55 -19.74 -5.45
N GLY A 634 6.88 -20.88 -5.57
CA GLY A 634 6.12 -21.27 -6.76
C GLY A 634 7.00 -21.86 -7.86
N GLN A 635 6.54 -21.71 -9.10
CA GLN A 635 7.32 -22.05 -10.30
C GLN A 635 8.05 -20.79 -10.78
N ASP A 636 9.37 -20.88 -10.89
CA ASP A 636 10.16 -19.89 -11.63
C ASP A 636 9.92 -20.08 -13.13
N LYS A 637 9.46 -19.03 -13.80
CA LYS A 637 9.09 -19.04 -15.23
C LYS A 637 10.19 -18.53 -16.13
N LEU A 638 11.26 -17.98 -15.55
CA LEU A 638 12.39 -17.50 -16.33
C LEU A 638 13.20 -18.68 -16.84
N THR A 639 13.55 -18.64 -18.12
CA THR A 639 14.29 -19.71 -18.78
C THR A 639 15.75 -19.32 -19.05
N LEU A 640 16.26 -19.49 -20.27
CA LEU A 640 17.63 -19.17 -20.69
C LEU A 640 17.65 -17.87 -21.55
N PRO A 641 18.84 -17.34 -21.92
CA PRO A 641 18.95 -16.34 -22.97
C PRO A 641 18.29 -16.79 -24.28
N SER A 642 18.15 -15.90 -25.25
CA SER A 642 17.48 -16.26 -26.51
C SER A 642 18.44 -16.85 -27.55
N LEU A 643 19.54 -16.16 -27.83
CA LEU A 643 20.41 -16.48 -28.97
C LEU A 643 21.85 -16.05 -28.69
N TYR A 644 22.81 -16.93 -28.98
CA TYR A 644 24.22 -16.55 -29.15
C TYR A 644 24.54 -16.53 -30.64
N SER A 645 25.00 -15.39 -31.15
CA SER A 645 25.40 -15.19 -32.53
C SER A 645 26.86 -14.80 -32.57
N TYR A 646 27.69 -15.39 -33.44
CA TYR A 646 29.13 -15.15 -33.45
C TYR A 646 29.81 -15.44 -34.81
N ASP A 647 30.97 -14.84 -35.03
CA ASP A 647 31.93 -15.15 -36.10
C ASP A 647 33.37 -15.27 -35.56
N GLU A 648 34.40 -15.06 -36.40
CA GLU A 648 35.80 -15.17 -35.98
C GLU A 648 36.22 -14.05 -35.02
N ASP A 649 35.71 -12.83 -35.23
CA ASP A 649 36.19 -11.61 -34.56
C ASP A 649 35.11 -10.92 -33.70
N ASP A 650 33.84 -11.30 -33.82
CA ASP A 650 32.73 -10.65 -33.13
C ASP A 650 31.70 -11.65 -32.58
N SER A 651 31.10 -11.31 -31.45
CA SER A 651 29.98 -12.08 -30.92
C SER A 651 28.96 -11.25 -30.16
N MET A 652 27.72 -11.76 -30.12
CA MET A 652 26.64 -11.20 -29.33
C MET A 652 25.80 -12.29 -28.65
N LEU A 653 25.40 -12.01 -27.41
CA LEU A 653 24.43 -12.80 -26.65
C LEU A 653 23.17 -11.97 -26.42
N ILE A 654 22.06 -12.39 -27.03
CA ILE A 654 20.76 -11.72 -26.94
C ILE A 654 19.92 -12.42 -25.89
N TYR A 655 19.53 -11.70 -24.84
CA TYR A 655 18.58 -12.19 -23.84
C TYR A 655 17.14 -12.05 -24.35
N LYS A 656 16.23 -12.80 -23.74
CA LYS A 656 14.80 -12.63 -23.98
C LYS A 656 14.34 -11.26 -23.50
N THR A 657 13.26 -10.76 -24.07
CA THR A 657 12.62 -9.54 -23.56
C THR A 657 11.61 -9.90 -22.50
N TYR A 658 11.78 -9.34 -21.30
CA TYR A 658 10.92 -9.57 -20.15
C TYR A 658 9.92 -8.43 -20.04
N VAL A 659 8.63 -8.72 -20.08
CA VAL A 659 7.54 -7.76 -19.88
C VAL A 659 7.00 -7.90 -18.47
N TYR A 660 6.82 -6.78 -17.78
CA TYR A 660 6.47 -6.77 -16.36
C TYR A 660 5.75 -5.49 -15.94
N SER A 661 5.18 -5.52 -14.74
CA SER A 661 4.70 -4.34 -14.02
C SER A 661 5.55 -4.14 -12.76
N ILE A 662 5.65 -2.91 -12.26
CA ILE A 662 6.27 -2.64 -10.96
C ILE A 662 5.19 -2.58 -9.89
N LEU A 663 5.42 -3.28 -8.79
CA LEU A 663 4.59 -3.22 -7.59
C LEU A 663 5.38 -2.50 -6.49
N CYS A 664 4.74 -1.53 -5.84
CA CYS A 664 5.32 -0.74 -4.76
C CYS A 664 4.32 -0.58 -3.62
N GLU A 665 4.72 -0.89 -2.39
CA GLU A 665 3.96 -0.59 -1.16
C GLU A 665 4.71 0.49 -0.37
N GLU A 666 4.04 1.59 -0.01
CA GLU A 666 4.62 2.66 0.81
C GLU A 666 4.24 2.47 2.29
N TYR A 667 5.21 2.71 3.19
CA TYR A 667 5.04 2.65 4.64
C TYR A 667 5.20 4.05 5.26
N LYS A 668 5.28 4.11 6.60
CA LYS A 668 5.57 5.36 7.32
C LYS A 668 7.00 5.82 7.01
N ASP A 669 7.29 7.09 7.29
CA ASP A 669 8.64 7.67 7.15
C ASP A 669 9.28 7.61 5.75
N ASN A 670 8.46 7.44 4.70
CA ASN A 670 8.84 7.28 3.28
C ASN A 670 9.56 5.97 2.94
N ASP A 671 9.49 4.97 3.82
CA ASP A 671 9.91 3.60 3.54
C ASP A 671 8.98 2.95 2.52
N TYR A 672 9.50 1.98 1.79
CA TYR A 672 8.73 1.31 0.75
C TYR A 672 9.31 -0.07 0.42
N SER A 673 8.43 -0.94 -0.05
CA SER A 673 8.78 -2.22 -0.64
C SER A 673 8.59 -2.15 -2.15
N ILE A 674 9.53 -2.66 -2.93
CA ILE A 674 9.45 -2.67 -4.40
C ILE A 674 9.82 -4.03 -4.99
N LEU A 675 9.08 -4.45 -6.02
CA LEU A 675 9.36 -5.66 -6.79
C LEU A 675 8.74 -5.60 -8.20
N LYS A 676 9.15 -6.51 -9.10
CA LYS A 676 8.62 -6.65 -10.45
C LYS A 676 7.62 -7.81 -10.50
N GLU A 677 6.41 -7.56 -11.00
CA GLU A 677 5.45 -8.59 -11.36
C GLU A 677 5.67 -9.01 -12.82
N PHE A 678 6.16 -10.23 -13.02
CA PHE A 678 6.41 -10.81 -14.33
C PHE A 678 5.11 -11.10 -15.09
N SER A 679 5.03 -10.61 -16.33
CA SER A 679 3.92 -10.87 -17.24
C SER A 679 4.27 -11.98 -18.24
N LYS A 680 5.35 -11.80 -18.99
CA LYS A 680 5.82 -12.74 -20.02
C LYS A 680 7.28 -12.51 -20.40
N GLU A 681 7.92 -13.53 -20.95
CA GLU A 681 9.18 -13.42 -21.68
C GLU A 681 8.96 -13.68 -23.18
N VAL A 682 9.71 -13.02 -24.04
CA VAL A 682 9.60 -13.15 -25.50
C VAL A 682 10.97 -13.44 -26.11
N ASN A 683 11.04 -14.52 -26.90
CA ASN A 683 12.24 -14.91 -27.63
C ASN A 683 12.52 -13.96 -28.80
N TYR A 684 13.80 -13.84 -29.13
CA TYR A 684 14.26 -13.23 -30.37
C TYR A 684 14.01 -14.16 -31.57
N ASP A 685 13.38 -13.64 -32.64
CA ASP A 685 13.10 -14.41 -33.85
C ASP A 685 14.24 -14.22 -34.86
N ASN A 686 15.16 -15.19 -34.89
CA ASN A 686 16.30 -15.22 -35.81
C ASN A 686 15.84 -15.10 -37.28
N ASN A 687 14.72 -15.72 -37.66
CA ASN A 687 14.25 -15.68 -39.05
C ASN A 687 13.77 -14.29 -39.48
N LYS A 688 13.34 -13.46 -38.52
CA LYS A 688 12.84 -12.11 -38.79
C LYS A 688 13.82 -11.01 -38.39
N ASN A 689 14.98 -11.36 -37.83
CA ASN A 689 15.91 -10.43 -37.19
C ASN A 689 15.22 -9.41 -36.27
N LYS A 690 14.22 -9.87 -35.52
CA LYS A 690 13.50 -9.01 -34.57
C LYS A 690 12.78 -9.81 -33.50
N ASN A 691 12.48 -9.16 -32.38
CA ASN A 691 11.41 -9.55 -31.47
C ASN A 691 10.32 -8.48 -31.46
N THR A 692 9.07 -8.92 -31.36
CA THR A 692 7.91 -8.05 -31.22
C THR A 692 7.25 -8.32 -29.89
N ILE A 693 7.12 -7.27 -29.08
CA ILE A 693 6.35 -7.30 -27.85
C ILE A 693 5.18 -6.32 -27.95
N THR A 694 4.14 -6.60 -27.20
CA THR A 694 3.03 -5.66 -26.99
C THR A 694 2.99 -5.34 -25.51
N LEU A 695 3.11 -4.04 -25.19
CA LEU A 695 2.99 -3.49 -23.85
C LEU A 695 1.57 -3.01 -23.61
N GLY A 696 0.96 -3.48 -22.53
CA GLY A 696 -0.23 -2.91 -21.95
C GLY A 696 0.05 -1.61 -21.19
N SER A 697 -0.97 -1.09 -20.53
CA SER A 697 -0.84 0.15 -19.74
C SER A 697 0.13 0.01 -18.59
N ASN A 698 1.01 1.00 -18.42
CA ASN A 698 2.02 1.02 -17.36
C ASN A 698 2.90 -0.24 -17.32
N GLU A 699 2.87 -1.08 -18.36
CA GLU A 699 3.79 -2.20 -18.47
C GLU A 699 5.15 -1.69 -18.91
N PHE A 700 6.16 -2.37 -18.40
CA PHE A 700 7.55 -2.17 -18.68
C PHE A 700 8.08 -3.36 -19.46
N PHE A 701 9.23 -3.17 -20.09
CA PHE A 701 10.07 -4.29 -20.46
C PHE A 701 11.53 -4.03 -20.17
N ASP A 702 12.28 -5.13 -20.04
CA ASP A 702 13.74 -5.14 -20.01
C ASP A 702 14.26 -6.01 -21.16
N GLN A 703 15.32 -5.55 -21.79
CA GLN A 703 16.09 -6.30 -22.78
C GLN A 703 17.58 -6.08 -22.52
N LEU A 704 18.37 -7.15 -22.71
CA LEU A 704 19.82 -7.13 -22.62
C LEU A 704 20.42 -7.75 -23.88
N ILE A 705 21.42 -7.06 -24.44
CA ILE A 705 22.34 -7.62 -25.43
C ILE A 705 23.75 -7.45 -24.91
N VAL A 706 24.51 -8.53 -24.90
CA VAL A 706 25.94 -8.49 -24.61
C VAL A 706 26.68 -8.56 -25.93
N VAL A 707 27.61 -7.63 -26.17
CA VAL A 707 28.43 -7.58 -27.40
C VAL A 707 29.92 -7.62 -27.03
N SER A 708 30.74 -8.22 -27.91
CA SER A 708 32.17 -8.41 -27.71
C SER A 708 32.89 -8.50 -29.06
N GLU A 709 34.06 -7.86 -29.17
CA GLU A 709 35.03 -7.97 -30.30
C GLU A 709 35.85 -9.28 -30.22
N ASN A 710 35.29 -10.31 -29.58
CA ASN A 710 35.83 -11.67 -29.46
C ASN A 710 34.65 -12.59 -29.11
N ASN A 711 34.83 -13.90 -29.31
CA ASN A 711 33.87 -14.90 -28.85
C ASN A 711 33.67 -14.84 -27.32
N LEU A 712 32.41 -14.81 -26.87
CA LEU A 712 32.05 -14.85 -25.43
C LEU A 712 32.30 -16.24 -24.82
N PHE A 713 32.22 -17.29 -25.64
CA PHE A 713 32.47 -18.67 -25.26
C PHE A 713 33.55 -19.24 -26.17
N ASP A 714 34.57 -19.86 -25.57
CA ASP A 714 35.69 -20.44 -26.31
C ASP A 714 35.31 -21.77 -26.98
N ASN A 715 34.30 -22.47 -26.43
CA ASN A 715 33.82 -23.75 -26.94
C ASN A 715 32.37 -24.05 -26.51
N GLU A 716 31.78 -25.09 -27.11
CA GLU A 716 30.38 -25.49 -26.84
C GLU A 716 30.15 -26.00 -25.40
N GLN A 717 31.18 -26.56 -24.74
CA GLN A 717 31.06 -27.02 -23.35
C GLN A 717 30.84 -25.84 -22.39
N GLU A 718 31.41 -24.67 -22.69
CA GLU A 718 31.16 -23.46 -21.89
C GLU A 718 29.72 -22.94 -22.06
N ILE A 719 29.12 -23.08 -23.26
CA ILE A 719 27.71 -22.75 -23.50
C ILE A 719 26.80 -23.68 -22.71
N GLU A 720 27.08 -24.99 -22.76
CA GLU A 720 26.34 -26.00 -21.98
C GLU A 720 26.46 -25.72 -20.48
N LYS A 721 27.67 -25.41 -20.01
CA LYS A 721 27.93 -25.12 -18.61
C LYS A 721 27.22 -23.85 -18.15
N TYR A 722 27.28 -22.79 -18.94
CA TYR A 722 26.56 -21.55 -18.66
C TYR A 722 25.04 -21.77 -18.60
N SER A 723 24.50 -22.55 -19.54
CA SER A 723 23.08 -22.93 -19.57
C SER A 723 22.69 -23.73 -18.33
N GLN A 724 23.54 -24.68 -17.91
CA GLN A 724 23.35 -25.47 -16.69
C GLN A 724 23.27 -24.57 -15.44
N LEU A 725 24.23 -23.64 -15.29
CA LEU A 725 24.28 -22.75 -14.13
C LEU A 725 23.04 -21.86 -14.00
N ILE A 726 22.49 -21.38 -15.11
CA ILE A 726 21.22 -20.62 -15.10
C ILE A 726 20.03 -21.53 -14.72
N ASN A 727 19.96 -22.72 -15.31
CA ASN A 727 18.89 -23.67 -15.07
C ASN A 727 18.84 -24.12 -13.59
N GLU A 728 20.01 -24.26 -12.96
CA GLU A 728 20.17 -24.60 -11.53
C GLU A 728 19.97 -23.38 -10.61
N GLY A 729 19.83 -22.17 -11.15
CA GLY A 729 19.64 -20.94 -10.38
C GLY A 729 20.91 -20.39 -9.73
N GLU A 730 22.08 -20.92 -10.10
CA GLU A 730 23.40 -20.51 -9.60
C GLU A 730 23.82 -19.14 -10.12
N THR A 731 23.28 -18.74 -11.29
CA THR A 731 23.41 -17.37 -11.82
C THR A 731 22.07 -16.84 -12.35
N GLY A 732 21.94 -15.52 -12.44
CA GLY A 732 20.68 -14.87 -12.81
C GLY A 732 20.49 -14.76 -14.32
N VAL A 733 19.27 -14.97 -14.81
CA VAL A 733 18.93 -14.78 -16.24
C VAL A 733 18.26 -13.45 -16.53
N TRP A 734 17.33 -13.01 -15.67
CA TRP A 734 16.70 -11.69 -15.82
C TRP A 734 17.63 -10.64 -15.23
N VAL A 735 18.55 -10.17 -16.08
CA VAL A 735 19.52 -9.12 -15.75
C VAL A 735 19.05 -7.82 -16.41
N SER A 736 18.65 -6.86 -15.59
CA SER A 736 18.40 -5.48 -16.01
C SER A 736 19.57 -4.58 -15.62
N TYR A 737 19.55 -3.31 -16.05
CA TYR A 737 20.65 -2.37 -15.81
C TYR A 737 20.92 -2.14 -14.31
N ASP A 738 19.86 -2.24 -13.51
CA ASP A 738 19.83 -2.05 -12.06
C ASP A 738 20.04 -3.35 -11.28
N GLY A 739 20.14 -4.50 -11.95
CA GLY A 739 20.56 -5.74 -11.33
C GLY A 739 19.83 -6.99 -11.78
N ARG A 740 20.09 -8.09 -11.07
CA ARG A 740 19.50 -9.41 -11.36
C ARG A 740 18.23 -9.63 -10.55
N TYR A 741 17.19 -10.09 -11.23
CA TYR A 741 15.88 -10.39 -10.64
C TYR A 741 15.70 -11.90 -10.48
N SER A 742 15.37 -12.31 -9.26
CA SER A 742 15.10 -13.70 -8.90
C SER A 742 13.68 -13.86 -8.37
N LYS A 743 13.10 -15.05 -8.56
CA LYS A 743 11.78 -15.37 -8.04
C LYS A 743 11.74 -15.21 -6.53
N LEU A 744 10.76 -14.46 -6.03
CA LEU A 744 10.59 -14.22 -4.60
C LEU A 744 9.63 -15.24 -3.95
N PRO A 745 9.74 -15.49 -2.63
CA PRO A 745 8.75 -16.26 -1.86
C PRO A 745 7.35 -15.65 -1.93
N TYR A 746 6.32 -16.46 -1.70
CA TYR A 746 4.95 -15.94 -1.54
C TYR A 746 4.77 -15.07 -0.30
N SER A 747 5.71 -15.12 0.65
CA SER A 747 5.70 -14.31 1.87
C SER A 747 6.30 -12.91 1.64
N ILE A 748 5.82 -12.20 0.63
CA ILE A 748 6.27 -10.85 0.24
C ILE A 748 5.11 -9.86 0.16
N GLU A 749 5.42 -8.59 0.30
CA GLU A 749 4.49 -7.46 0.13
C GLU A 749 5.10 -6.43 -0.83
N PRO A 750 4.37 -5.87 -1.82
CA PRO A 750 3.05 -6.29 -2.29
C PRO A 750 2.98 -7.78 -2.65
N PHE A 751 1.85 -8.41 -2.39
CA PHE A 751 1.70 -9.83 -2.69
C PHE A 751 1.39 -10.03 -4.19
N THR A 752 2.23 -10.80 -4.87
CA THR A 752 1.92 -11.36 -6.19
C THR A 752 2.47 -12.77 -6.30
N LYS A 753 1.80 -13.62 -7.10
CA LYS A 753 2.33 -14.95 -7.45
C LYS A 753 3.51 -14.86 -8.41
N GLU A 754 3.60 -13.78 -9.18
CA GLU A 754 4.61 -13.59 -10.23
C GLU A 754 5.66 -12.56 -9.81
N GLY A 755 5.98 -12.48 -8.52
CA GLY A 755 6.92 -11.51 -7.96
C GLY A 755 8.38 -11.91 -8.13
N TYR A 756 9.18 -10.96 -8.61
CA TYR A 756 10.63 -11.04 -8.76
C TYR A 756 11.28 -9.81 -8.14
N GLY A 757 12.40 -10.01 -7.46
CA GLY A 757 13.15 -8.94 -6.80
C GLY A 757 14.64 -9.23 -6.75
N ARG A 758 15.42 -8.22 -6.35
CA ARG A 758 16.88 -8.33 -6.25
C ARG A 758 17.26 -8.88 -4.88
N ASN A 759 17.59 -10.17 -4.83
CA ASN A 759 18.11 -10.79 -3.62
C ASN A 759 19.59 -10.40 -3.43
N VAL A 760 19.92 -9.80 -2.28
CA VAL A 760 21.27 -9.34 -1.93
C VAL A 760 22.30 -10.50 -1.97
N GLY A 761 21.98 -11.64 -1.37
CA GLY A 761 22.85 -12.83 -1.39
C GLY A 761 23.01 -13.41 -2.80
N GLY A 762 22.03 -13.18 -3.68
CA GLY A 762 22.07 -13.61 -5.08
C GLY A 762 23.18 -13.00 -5.91
N TYR A 763 23.82 -11.90 -5.48
CA TYR A 763 24.97 -11.31 -6.19
C TYR A 763 26.30 -12.06 -5.94
N SER A 764 26.27 -13.09 -5.08
CA SER A 764 27.38 -14.02 -4.88
C SER A 764 27.48 -15.00 -6.06
N GLU A 765 28.20 -14.63 -7.12
CA GLU A 765 28.43 -15.47 -8.32
C GLU A 765 29.50 -16.55 -8.08
N LYS A 766 29.43 -17.29 -6.96
CA LYS A 766 30.46 -18.25 -6.53
C LYS A 766 30.77 -19.32 -7.59
N LYS A 767 29.74 -19.91 -8.20
CA LYS A 767 29.92 -20.95 -9.24
C LYS A 767 30.50 -20.40 -10.53
N ILE A 768 30.05 -19.22 -10.95
CA ILE A 768 30.63 -18.51 -12.11
C ILE A 768 32.10 -18.18 -11.84
N PHE A 769 32.45 -17.76 -10.62
CA PHE A 769 33.85 -17.55 -10.24
C PHE A 769 34.67 -18.83 -10.32
N THR A 770 34.14 -19.98 -9.87
CA THR A 770 34.83 -21.27 -10.04
C THR A 770 35.07 -21.61 -11.51
N GLU A 771 34.09 -21.41 -12.39
CA GLU A 771 34.29 -21.63 -13.84
C GLU A 771 35.31 -20.64 -14.43
N TYR A 772 35.31 -19.38 -13.97
CA TYR A 772 36.33 -18.41 -14.35
C TYR A 772 37.74 -18.82 -13.88
N GLU A 773 37.90 -19.30 -12.65
CA GLU A 773 39.21 -19.77 -12.16
C GLU A 773 39.74 -20.97 -12.97
N ASN A 774 38.86 -21.86 -13.39
CA ASN A 774 39.23 -23.07 -14.12
C ASN A 774 39.60 -22.78 -15.59
N ASN A 775 38.83 -21.90 -16.26
CA ASN A 775 38.90 -21.74 -17.71
C ASN A 775 39.46 -20.37 -18.14
N ASN A 776 39.55 -19.39 -17.23
CA ASN A 776 39.94 -18.00 -17.48
C ASN A 776 39.10 -17.29 -18.58
N ASN A 777 37.88 -17.75 -18.79
CA ASN A 777 36.94 -17.16 -19.75
C ASN A 777 36.56 -15.71 -19.35
N GLN A 778 36.73 -14.77 -20.27
CA GLN A 778 36.53 -13.34 -19.99
C GLN A 778 35.06 -12.95 -19.81
N PHE A 779 34.11 -13.67 -20.42
CA PHE A 779 32.68 -13.45 -20.20
C PHE A 779 32.25 -13.81 -18.78
N PHE A 780 32.75 -14.92 -18.20
CA PHE A 780 32.48 -15.26 -16.80
C PHE A 780 33.04 -14.22 -15.83
N LYS A 781 34.22 -13.66 -16.13
CA LYS A 781 34.76 -12.49 -15.40
C LYS A 781 33.82 -11.28 -15.49
N THR A 782 33.26 -11.00 -16.67
CA THR A 782 32.31 -9.90 -16.87
C THR A 782 31.02 -10.08 -16.07
N ILE A 783 30.47 -11.29 -15.96
CA ILE A 783 29.29 -11.55 -15.11
C ILE A 783 29.58 -11.17 -13.65
N ILE A 784 30.77 -11.52 -13.15
CA ILE A 784 31.21 -11.15 -11.80
C ILE A 784 31.30 -9.64 -11.64
N TYR A 785 31.97 -8.96 -12.59
CA TYR A 785 32.12 -7.50 -12.55
C TYR A 785 30.78 -6.78 -12.67
N ASN A 786 29.83 -7.31 -13.43
CA ASN A 786 28.48 -6.80 -13.53
C ASN A 786 27.76 -6.84 -12.16
N SER A 787 27.84 -7.96 -11.45
CA SER A 787 27.27 -8.12 -10.11
C SER A 787 27.94 -7.17 -9.10
N LEU A 788 29.26 -7.00 -9.16
CA LEU A 788 29.99 -6.07 -8.28
C LEU A 788 29.69 -4.60 -8.58
N HIS A 789 29.60 -4.20 -9.85
CA HIS A 789 29.19 -2.85 -10.24
C HIS A 789 27.76 -2.54 -9.75
N THR A 790 26.85 -3.52 -9.86
CA THR A 790 25.48 -3.37 -9.39
C THR A 790 25.40 -3.18 -7.87
N LEU A 791 26.15 -3.99 -7.10
CA LEU A 791 26.26 -3.83 -5.65
C LEU A 791 26.82 -2.46 -5.23
N ASP A 792 27.77 -1.91 -6.00
CA ASP A 792 28.35 -0.60 -5.71
C ASP A 792 27.37 0.54 -5.99
N LYS A 793 26.65 0.50 -7.12
CA LYS A 793 25.93 1.67 -7.63
C LYS A 793 24.42 1.64 -7.48
N TYR A 794 23.79 0.45 -7.54
CA TYR A 794 22.35 0.34 -7.74
C TYR A 794 21.60 -0.40 -6.60
N MET A 795 22.31 -1.06 -5.69
CA MET A 795 21.70 -1.74 -4.53
C MET A 795 21.63 -0.81 -3.31
N PRO A 796 20.52 -0.80 -2.55
CA PRO A 796 20.42 0.01 -1.34
C PRO A 796 21.41 -0.46 -0.27
N ARG A 797 22.08 0.49 0.37
CA ARG A 797 23.19 0.24 1.30
C ARG A 797 23.18 1.28 2.42
N TYR A 798 23.53 0.89 3.63
CA TYR A 798 23.85 1.87 4.69
C TYR A 798 25.23 2.48 4.43
N LYS A 799 25.46 3.73 4.86
CA LYS A 799 26.77 4.42 4.70
C LYS A 799 27.95 3.73 5.39
N ASN A 800 27.69 2.84 6.36
CA ASN A 800 28.70 1.97 6.96
C ASN A 800 29.07 0.76 6.11
N GLY A 801 28.33 0.51 5.02
CA GLY A 801 28.68 -0.38 3.94
C GLY A 801 27.83 -1.65 3.81
N VAL A 802 26.85 -1.91 4.66
CA VAL A 802 26.05 -3.15 4.51
C VAL A 802 24.89 -2.99 3.53
N TRP A 803 24.58 -4.03 2.77
CA TRP A 803 23.51 -4.03 1.77
C TRP A 803 22.17 -4.42 2.38
N LEU A 804 21.11 -3.81 1.86
CA LEU A 804 19.76 -3.90 2.39
C LEU A 804 18.83 -4.64 1.44
N THR A 805 17.83 -5.30 2.01
CA THR A 805 16.72 -5.92 1.28
C THR A 805 15.65 -4.87 0.97
N GLU A 806 15.25 -4.77 -0.30
CA GLU A 806 14.33 -3.73 -0.83
C GLU A 806 12.86 -4.15 -0.94
N TYR A 807 12.54 -5.38 -0.54
CA TYR A 807 11.18 -5.89 -0.48
C TYR A 807 10.84 -6.33 0.94
N THR A 808 9.58 -6.15 1.33
CA THR A 808 9.11 -6.52 2.67
C THR A 808 8.68 -7.99 2.71
N SER A 809 9.18 -8.71 3.71
CA SER A 809 8.65 -10.01 4.09
C SER A 809 7.38 -9.87 4.92
N THR A 810 6.31 -10.57 4.55
CA THR A 810 5.02 -10.48 5.25
C THR A 810 5.07 -11.07 6.65
N TRP A 811 5.91 -12.08 6.89
CA TRP A 811 6.04 -12.68 8.22
C TRP A 811 6.90 -11.79 9.14
N LEU A 812 7.98 -11.18 8.63
CA LEU A 812 8.78 -10.21 9.39
C LEU A 812 7.95 -9.01 9.80
N LYS A 813 7.16 -8.47 8.86
CA LYS A 813 6.23 -7.38 9.12
C LYS A 813 5.19 -7.77 10.17
N LYS A 814 4.60 -8.96 10.06
CA LYS A 814 3.53 -9.40 10.96
C LYS A 814 4.02 -9.63 12.38
N ASP A 815 5.16 -10.29 12.53
CA ASP A 815 5.63 -10.77 13.83
C ASP A 815 6.55 -9.75 14.53
N TYR A 816 7.25 -8.90 13.77
CA TYR A 816 8.25 -7.96 14.30
C TYR A 816 8.06 -6.50 13.87
N TYR A 817 7.06 -6.19 13.04
CA TYR A 817 6.87 -4.86 12.44
C TYR A 817 8.04 -4.39 11.57
N THR A 818 8.89 -5.31 11.09
CA THR A 818 10.01 -4.99 10.21
C THR A 818 9.56 -4.78 8.77
N TYR A 819 9.86 -3.60 8.21
CA TYR A 819 9.60 -3.24 6.81
C TYR A 819 10.91 -3.13 6.02
N SER A 820 10.81 -3.16 4.69
CA SER A 820 11.92 -2.73 3.84
C SER A 820 12.16 -1.21 3.99
N HIS A 821 13.41 -0.73 4.06
CA HIS A 821 14.68 -1.45 3.88
C HIS A 821 15.23 -2.07 5.18
N TYR A 822 15.59 -3.36 5.14
CA TYR A 822 16.19 -4.04 6.28
C TYR A 822 17.47 -4.79 5.92
N PHE A 823 18.39 -4.87 6.88
CA PHE A 823 19.61 -5.67 6.77
C PHE A 823 19.32 -7.12 7.15
N ASP A 824 19.75 -8.05 6.30
CA ASP A 824 19.68 -9.49 6.52
C ASP A 824 21.11 -10.02 6.74
N THR A 825 21.33 -10.65 7.91
CA THR A 825 22.64 -11.17 8.31
C THR A 825 23.15 -12.25 7.35
N ARG A 826 22.31 -13.17 6.88
CA ARG A 826 22.75 -14.30 6.04
C ARG A 826 23.07 -13.88 4.61
N HIS A 827 22.30 -12.96 4.06
CA HIS A 827 22.61 -12.38 2.75
C HIS A 827 23.99 -11.68 2.77
N ASN A 828 24.25 -10.86 3.78
CA ASN A 828 25.51 -10.12 3.88
C ASN A 828 26.69 -11.01 4.26
N ASP A 829 26.49 -12.04 5.08
CA ASP A 829 27.49 -13.08 5.35
C ASP A 829 27.91 -13.80 4.06
N THR A 830 26.93 -14.18 3.24
CA THR A 830 27.18 -14.82 1.94
C THR A 830 28.06 -13.94 1.04
N LEU A 831 27.78 -12.63 0.99
CA LEU A 831 28.60 -11.66 0.26
C LEU A 831 30.01 -11.51 0.86
N ALA A 832 30.15 -11.46 2.19
CA ALA A 832 31.45 -11.35 2.84
C ALA A 832 32.36 -12.54 2.51
N ILE A 833 31.82 -13.77 2.56
CA ILE A 833 32.53 -14.99 2.12
C ILE A 833 32.93 -14.88 0.65
N TYR A 834 32.01 -14.40 -0.19
CA TYR A 834 32.25 -14.27 -1.63
C TYR A 834 33.34 -13.23 -1.95
N PHE A 835 33.30 -12.03 -1.36
CA PHE A 835 34.31 -11.00 -1.58
C PHE A 835 35.71 -11.49 -1.21
N LYS A 836 35.83 -12.17 -0.07
CA LYS A 836 37.10 -12.75 0.37
C LYS A 836 37.63 -13.83 -0.57
N LEU A 837 36.73 -14.64 -1.13
CA LEU A 837 37.10 -15.65 -2.12
C LEU A 837 37.68 -14.99 -3.37
N ILE A 838 36.98 -14.01 -3.94
CA ILE A 838 37.34 -13.43 -5.24
C ILE A 838 38.48 -12.40 -5.18
N ASN A 839 38.66 -11.71 -4.05
CA ASN A 839 39.68 -10.68 -3.92
C ASN A 839 41.11 -11.23 -3.99
N LYS A 840 41.29 -12.52 -3.70
CA LYS A 840 42.56 -13.23 -3.92
C LYS A 840 43.05 -13.13 -5.38
N ASN A 841 42.11 -13.03 -6.32
CA ASN A 841 42.40 -13.06 -7.75
C ASN A 841 42.26 -11.69 -8.42
N PHE A 842 41.34 -10.84 -7.96
CA PHE A 842 41.10 -9.53 -8.58
C PHE A 842 41.89 -8.36 -7.99
N ASN A 843 42.47 -8.50 -6.78
CA ASN A 843 43.30 -7.47 -6.12
C ASN A 843 42.68 -6.05 -6.09
N SER A 844 41.36 -5.95 -5.97
CA SER A 844 40.60 -4.70 -6.07
C SER A 844 40.65 -3.89 -4.78
N SER A 845 40.78 -2.57 -4.90
CA SER A 845 40.75 -1.66 -3.75
C SER A 845 39.38 -1.61 -3.09
N THR A 846 38.32 -1.73 -3.89
CA THR A 846 36.93 -1.76 -3.46
C THR A 846 36.61 -3.07 -2.74
N LEU A 847 37.02 -4.22 -3.30
CA LEU A 847 36.81 -5.52 -2.64
C LEU A 847 37.52 -5.62 -1.29
N LYS A 848 38.78 -5.16 -1.19
CA LYS A 848 39.52 -5.10 0.10
C LYS A 848 38.78 -4.31 1.18
N LYS A 849 38.02 -3.27 0.81
CA LYS A 849 37.20 -2.53 1.77
C LYS A 849 35.96 -3.32 2.16
N TRP A 850 35.32 -3.99 1.21
CA TRP A 850 34.06 -4.71 1.42
C TRP A 850 34.19 -6.00 2.21
N GLU A 851 35.33 -6.69 2.14
CA GLU A 851 35.60 -7.93 2.90
C GLU A 851 35.29 -7.79 4.40
N HIS A 852 35.58 -6.62 4.98
CA HIS A 852 35.48 -6.38 6.42
C HIS A 852 34.19 -5.66 6.83
N VAL A 853 33.36 -5.24 5.88
CA VAL A 853 32.16 -4.45 6.15
C VAL A 853 31.18 -5.21 7.05
N TYR A 854 30.93 -6.48 6.74
CA TYR A 854 29.99 -7.30 7.49
C TYR A 854 30.43 -7.49 8.95
N THR A 855 31.68 -7.89 9.17
CA THR A 855 32.21 -8.10 10.53
C THR A 855 32.31 -6.81 11.34
N ASN A 856 32.68 -5.70 10.70
CA ASN A 856 32.63 -4.37 11.32
C ASN A 856 31.21 -3.98 11.73
N TYR A 857 30.22 -4.30 10.89
CA TYR A 857 28.82 -4.06 11.22
C TYR A 857 28.33 -4.93 12.37
N MET A 858 28.75 -6.19 12.45
CA MET A 858 28.43 -7.07 13.59
C MET A 858 29.06 -6.59 14.90
N VAL A 859 30.28 -6.06 14.87
CA VAL A 859 30.89 -5.41 16.04
C VAL A 859 30.13 -4.14 16.43
N TYR A 860 29.69 -3.35 15.45
CA TYR A 860 28.88 -2.15 15.69
C TYR A 860 27.55 -2.50 16.35
N THR A 861 26.81 -3.48 15.83
CA THR A 861 25.53 -3.88 16.41
C THR A 861 25.73 -4.47 17.80
N TYR A 862 26.77 -5.28 18.03
CA TYR A 862 27.15 -5.72 19.37
C TYR A 862 27.33 -4.53 20.34
N LYS A 863 28.15 -3.54 19.99
CA LYS A 863 28.38 -2.34 20.83
C LYS A 863 27.12 -1.49 21.02
N LYS A 864 26.25 -1.42 20.02
CA LYS A 864 24.99 -0.67 20.11
C LYS A 864 23.99 -1.32 21.08
N TYR A 865 23.97 -2.64 21.14
CA TYR A 865 23.02 -3.42 21.94
C TYR A 865 23.70 -4.11 23.14
N GLU A 866 24.82 -3.54 23.64
CA GLU A 866 25.89 -4.20 24.41
C GLU A 866 25.45 -5.00 25.65
N PHE A 867 24.22 -4.83 26.15
CA PHE A 867 23.62 -5.68 27.17
C PHE A 867 22.11 -5.79 26.91
N ASN A 868 21.58 -7.02 26.88
CA ASN A 868 20.14 -7.38 26.87
C ASN A 868 19.39 -7.37 25.53
N ILE A 869 19.76 -8.30 24.63
CA ILE A 869 18.80 -8.80 23.64
C ILE A 869 17.92 -9.89 24.27
N TYR A 870 18.53 -10.75 25.12
CA TYR A 870 17.85 -11.84 25.81
C TYR A 870 18.21 -11.80 27.31
N ASP A 871 17.46 -11.02 28.10
CA ASP A 871 17.74 -10.68 29.51
C ASP A 871 18.17 -11.87 30.40
N ASN A 872 17.66 -13.08 30.11
CA ASN A 872 17.92 -14.29 30.90
C ASN A 872 18.96 -15.26 30.29
N TYR A 873 19.41 -15.03 29.06
CA TYR A 873 20.17 -16.02 28.29
C TYR A 873 21.54 -15.53 27.83
N GLY A 874 21.72 -14.21 27.67
CA GLY A 874 22.98 -13.61 27.23
C GLY A 874 22.79 -12.69 26.02
N VAL A 875 23.81 -12.63 25.16
CA VAL A 875 23.84 -11.75 23.99
C VAL A 875 23.98 -12.61 22.74
N LEU A 876 23.02 -12.48 21.81
CA LEU A 876 23.05 -13.04 20.45
C LEU A 876 22.71 -11.92 19.46
N ALA A 877 23.22 -12.01 18.23
CA ALA A 877 22.90 -11.08 17.17
C ALA A 877 21.49 -11.35 16.61
N LEU A 878 20.75 -10.30 16.28
CA LEU A 878 19.47 -10.44 15.59
C LEU A 878 19.69 -10.92 14.15
N ASP A 879 18.76 -11.68 13.59
CA ASP A 879 18.85 -12.09 12.19
C ASP A 879 18.65 -10.91 11.23
N TYR A 880 17.80 -9.95 11.63
CA TYR A 880 17.44 -8.78 10.83
C TYR A 880 17.59 -7.50 11.64
N TYR A 881 18.05 -6.44 10.98
CA TYR A 881 18.22 -5.12 11.58
C TYR A 881 17.58 -4.04 10.73
N THR A 882 16.92 -3.08 11.39
CA THR A 882 16.39 -1.85 10.80
C THR A 882 16.79 -0.63 11.62
N ASN A 883 16.53 0.56 11.08
CA ASN A 883 16.74 1.83 11.79
C ASN A 883 15.46 2.45 12.35
N HIS A 884 14.32 1.74 12.31
CA HIS A 884 13.04 2.30 12.72
C HIS A 884 12.91 2.25 14.25
N GLU A 885 12.43 3.36 14.86
CA GLU A 885 12.29 3.49 16.32
C GLU A 885 11.19 2.57 16.91
N TYR A 886 10.29 2.04 16.07
CA TYR A 886 9.10 1.30 16.49
C TYR A 886 9.16 -0.21 16.23
N ASP A 887 10.23 -0.70 15.60
CA ASP A 887 10.34 -2.12 15.24
C ASP A 887 10.69 -2.97 16.46
N LEU A 888 10.07 -4.14 16.56
CA LEU A 888 10.41 -5.11 17.59
C LEU A 888 11.72 -5.80 17.22
N LYS A 889 12.49 -6.19 18.24
CA LYS A 889 13.67 -7.04 18.05
C LYS A 889 13.25 -8.35 17.36
N THR A 890 13.98 -8.79 16.35
CA THR A 890 13.68 -10.07 15.66
C THR A 890 14.18 -11.28 16.46
N HIS A 891 13.96 -12.49 15.94
CA HIS A 891 14.62 -13.68 16.48
C HIS A 891 16.12 -13.70 16.15
N SER A 892 16.83 -14.64 16.80
CA SER A 892 18.20 -15.03 16.47
C SER A 892 18.21 -16.52 16.12
N SER A 893 18.67 -16.87 14.93
CA SER A 893 18.74 -18.28 14.48
C SER A 893 20.11 -18.89 14.76
N LEU A 894 20.15 -20.15 15.19
CA LEU A 894 21.39 -20.83 15.61
C LEU A 894 22.44 -20.83 14.49
N ASN A 895 22.06 -21.18 13.27
CA ASN A 895 22.95 -21.17 12.12
C ASN A 895 23.46 -19.75 11.77
N HIS A 896 22.62 -18.71 11.90
CA HIS A 896 23.06 -17.33 11.72
C HIS A 896 24.12 -16.94 12.75
N GLN A 897 23.94 -17.32 14.02
CA GLN A 897 24.91 -17.03 15.07
C GLN A 897 26.25 -17.72 14.81
N LEU A 898 26.22 -18.99 14.44
CA LEU A 898 27.43 -19.77 14.13
C LEU A 898 28.17 -19.15 12.94
N ALA A 899 27.47 -18.79 11.87
CA ALA A 899 28.07 -18.10 10.72
C ALA A 899 28.72 -16.76 11.10
N ILE A 900 28.06 -15.95 11.95
CA ILE A 900 28.60 -14.69 12.49
C ILE A 900 29.89 -14.95 13.29
N ILE A 901 29.85 -15.91 14.22
CA ILE A 901 31.01 -16.31 15.04
C ILE A 901 32.16 -16.75 14.15
N ASP A 902 31.89 -17.58 13.13
CA ASP A 902 32.88 -18.06 12.20
C ASP A 902 33.55 -16.92 11.43
N ARG A 903 32.78 -15.93 10.95
CA ARG A 903 33.36 -14.77 10.25
C ARG A 903 34.22 -13.92 11.18
N LEU A 904 33.77 -13.68 12.41
CA LEU A 904 34.52 -12.88 13.38
C LEU A 904 35.81 -13.58 13.82
N PHE A 905 35.77 -14.89 14.08
CA PHE A 905 36.98 -15.67 14.37
C PHE A 905 37.93 -15.73 13.17
N GLN A 906 37.39 -15.84 11.96
CA GLN A 906 38.21 -15.80 10.76
C GLN A 906 38.94 -14.46 10.62
N GLU A 907 38.25 -13.33 10.83
CA GLU A 907 38.87 -12.00 10.80
C GLU A 907 39.89 -11.79 11.92
N TYR A 908 39.64 -12.34 13.11
CA TYR A 908 40.62 -12.35 14.19
C TYR A 908 41.91 -13.10 13.78
N LEU A 909 41.78 -14.31 13.23
CA LEU A 909 42.94 -15.11 12.80
C LEU A 909 43.72 -14.45 11.65
N ASP A 910 43.05 -13.70 10.79
CA ASP A 910 43.68 -13.04 9.65
C ASP A 910 44.35 -11.70 9.99
N LYS A 911 43.85 -10.97 10.99
CA LYS A 911 44.26 -9.58 11.28
C LYS A 911 44.80 -9.34 12.68
N ASP A 912 44.67 -10.31 13.59
CA ASP A 912 45.04 -10.22 15.00
C ASP A 912 44.35 -9.06 15.75
N LYS A 913 43.08 -8.78 15.39
CA LYS A 913 42.26 -7.75 16.05
C LYS A 913 41.38 -8.37 17.14
N GLU A 914 41.75 -8.14 18.39
CA GLU A 914 41.08 -8.73 19.57
C GLU A 914 39.59 -8.38 19.70
N ILE A 915 39.13 -7.26 19.13
CA ILE A 915 37.69 -6.91 19.18
C ILE A 915 36.82 -7.96 18.47
N TYR A 916 37.26 -8.53 17.35
CA TYR A 916 36.45 -9.53 16.63
C TYR A 916 36.32 -10.81 17.45
N LYS A 917 37.42 -11.27 18.05
CA LYS A 917 37.41 -12.42 18.96
C LYS A 917 36.56 -12.16 20.19
N THR A 918 36.66 -10.98 20.79
CA THR A 918 35.84 -10.60 21.96
C THR A 918 34.35 -10.71 21.64
N VAL A 919 33.90 -10.17 20.50
CA VAL A 919 32.49 -10.24 20.10
C VAL A 919 32.07 -11.68 19.78
N ALA A 920 32.89 -12.44 19.06
CA ALA A 920 32.64 -13.84 18.77
C ALA A 920 32.51 -14.69 20.05
N GLU A 921 33.39 -14.48 21.03
CA GLU A 921 33.36 -15.15 22.33
C GLU A 921 32.07 -14.85 23.10
N LYS A 922 31.53 -13.63 23.00
CA LYS A 922 30.27 -13.26 23.67
C LYS A 922 29.08 -14.01 23.08
N TYR A 923 28.98 -14.08 21.76
CA TYR A 923 27.93 -14.86 21.09
C TYR A 923 28.10 -16.35 21.37
N LEU A 924 29.32 -16.89 21.25
CA LEU A 924 29.63 -18.29 21.50
C LEU A 924 29.34 -18.70 22.95
N THR A 925 29.73 -17.87 23.93
CA THR A 925 29.45 -18.13 25.35
C THR A 925 27.96 -18.25 25.61
N THR A 926 27.16 -17.40 24.95
CA THR A 926 25.69 -17.45 25.05
C THR A 926 25.15 -18.78 24.51
N ILE A 927 25.60 -19.22 23.33
CA ILE A 927 25.21 -20.52 22.76
C ILE A 927 25.60 -21.67 23.69
N ILE A 928 26.82 -21.64 24.25
CA ILE A 928 27.32 -22.68 25.15
C ILE A 928 26.49 -22.75 26.44
N ASN A 929 26.18 -21.60 27.05
CA ASN A 929 25.45 -21.54 28.32
C ASN A 929 24.04 -22.12 28.21
N ILE A 930 23.40 -21.98 27.04
CA ILE A 930 22.06 -22.48 26.76
C ILE A 930 22.07 -23.72 25.87
N GLY A 931 23.23 -24.38 25.74
CA GLY A 931 23.47 -25.49 24.81
C GLY A 931 22.42 -26.59 24.85
N ASP A 932 22.01 -26.99 26.05
CA ASP A 932 21.01 -28.05 26.24
C ASP A 932 19.63 -27.63 25.74
N ASN A 933 19.30 -26.34 25.80
CA ASN A 933 18.01 -25.80 25.36
C ASN A 933 17.88 -25.82 23.83
N TRP A 934 18.98 -25.90 23.07
CA TRP A 934 18.94 -26.01 21.61
C TRP A 934 18.52 -27.40 21.13
N ILE A 935 18.59 -28.43 21.98
CA ILE A 935 18.30 -29.81 21.59
C ILE A 935 16.82 -30.13 21.83
N LYS A 936 16.14 -30.63 20.80
CA LYS A 936 14.77 -31.16 20.87
C LYS A 936 14.75 -32.61 21.37
N ASP A 937 13.59 -33.07 21.81
CA ASP A 937 13.37 -34.46 22.27
C ASP A 937 13.72 -35.52 21.21
N ASN A 938 13.64 -35.17 19.92
CA ASN A 938 13.98 -36.06 18.79
C ASN A 938 15.47 -36.00 18.40
N ASN A 939 16.31 -35.32 19.18
CA ASN A 939 17.73 -35.01 18.91
C ASN A 939 17.98 -33.97 17.80
N ASP A 940 16.94 -33.48 17.12
CA ASP A 940 17.12 -32.33 16.21
C ASP A 940 17.39 -31.05 17.01
N LEU A 941 17.76 -29.98 16.33
CA LEU A 941 18.01 -28.69 16.95
C LEU A 941 16.81 -27.74 16.76
N TRP A 942 16.63 -26.82 17.69
CA TRP A 942 15.78 -25.65 17.48
C TRP A 942 16.44 -24.69 16.50
N TYR A 943 15.64 -24.13 15.60
CA TYR A 943 16.11 -23.18 14.59
C TYR A 943 16.47 -21.83 15.21
N GLU A 944 15.55 -21.27 16.02
CA GLU A 944 15.64 -19.89 16.49
C GLU A 944 15.28 -19.73 17.97
N ILE A 945 15.76 -18.62 18.55
CA ILE A 945 15.30 -18.07 19.83
C ILE A 945 14.62 -16.71 19.62
N LYS A 946 13.38 -16.59 20.09
CA LYS A 946 12.58 -15.36 20.02
C LYS A 946 12.96 -14.38 21.13
N PRO A 947 12.68 -13.06 20.98
CA PRO A 947 13.06 -12.04 21.97
C PRO A 947 12.62 -12.31 23.42
N ASP A 948 11.55 -13.07 23.61
CA ASP A 948 11.06 -13.49 24.93
C ASP A 948 11.82 -14.69 25.53
N GLY A 949 12.80 -15.24 24.82
CA GLY A 949 13.59 -16.40 25.19
C GLY A 949 13.03 -17.75 24.74
N THR A 950 11.90 -17.77 24.03
CA THR A 950 11.29 -19.02 23.57
C THR A 950 12.03 -19.60 22.37
N MET A 951 12.36 -20.90 22.43
CA MET A 951 12.93 -21.64 21.31
C MET A 951 11.83 -22.08 20.34
N SER A 952 12.05 -21.95 19.03
CA SER A 952 11.06 -22.34 18.03
C SER A 952 11.66 -22.71 16.66
N GLY A 953 10.82 -23.23 15.77
CA GLY A 953 11.19 -23.53 14.38
C GLY A 953 11.82 -24.92 14.14
N GLU A 954 11.70 -25.39 12.90
CA GLU A 954 12.38 -26.59 12.40
C GLU A 954 13.72 -26.21 11.80
N ASP A 955 14.79 -26.86 12.25
CA ASP A 955 16.14 -26.52 11.83
C ASP A 955 16.47 -27.08 10.43
N TYR A 956 17.41 -26.44 9.74
CA TYR A 956 17.87 -26.90 8.44
C TYR A 956 18.49 -28.29 8.55
N ARG A 957 18.29 -29.14 7.53
CA ARG A 957 18.80 -30.53 7.56
C ARG A 957 20.32 -30.58 7.72
N LEU A 958 21.05 -29.87 6.86
CA LEU A 958 22.52 -29.95 6.81
C LEU A 958 23.23 -28.64 7.17
N LEU A 959 22.60 -27.48 6.95
CA LEU A 959 23.27 -26.19 7.06
C LEU A 959 23.83 -25.93 8.46
N THR A 960 23.02 -26.10 9.50
CA THR A 960 23.43 -25.88 10.89
C THR A 960 24.52 -26.86 11.34
N LEU A 961 24.52 -28.08 10.80
CA LEU A 961 25.59 -29.06 11.06
C LEU A 961 26.92 -28.61 10.43
N GLU A 962 26.87 -28.06 9.21
CA GLU A 962 28.04 -27.49 8.55
C GLU A 962 28.63 -26.33 9.37
N ASP A 963 27.79 -25.37 9.77
CA ASP A 963 28.22 -24.23 10.58
C ASP A 963 28.79 -24.68 11.94
N LEU A 964 28.18 -25.67 12.61
CA LEU A 964 28.69 -26.22 13.88
C LEU A 964 30.10 -26.84 13.72
N LEU A 965 30.34 -27.60 12.65
CA LEU A 965 31.65 -28.22 12.37
C LEU A 965 32.70 -27.15 12.09
N VAL A 966 32.36 -26.11 11.31
CA VAL A 966 33.24 -24.98 11.04
C VAL A 966 33.57 -24.22 12.32
N THR A 967 32.57 -23.91 13.14
CA THR A 967 32.76 -23.29 14.46
C THR A 967 33.66 -24.13 15.35
N GLN A 968 33.45 -25.46 15.41
CA GLN A 968 34.28 -26.36 16.21
C GLN A 968 35.74 -26.39 15.74
N SER A 969 35.97 -26.30 14.44
CA SER A 969 37.30 -26.17 13.82
C SER A 969 38.00 -24.87 14.24
N TYR A 970 37.30 -23.72 14.19
CA TYR A 970 37.85 -22.45 14.65
C TYR A 970 38.16 -22.45 16.16
N ILE A 971 37.27 -23.00 16.99
CA ILE A 971 37.51 -23.16 18.43
C ILE A 971 38.79 -23.98 18.67
N LYS A 972 38.96 -25.11 17.96
CA LYS A 972 40.16 -25.94 18.08
C LYS A 972 41.42 -25.18 17.65
N LYS A 973 41.35 -24.40 16.57
CA LYS A 973 42.47 -23.58 16.09
C LYS A 973 42.87 -22.48 17.07
N ILE A 974 41.90 -21.81 17.70
CA ILE A 974 42.14 -20.66 18.60
C ILE A 974 42.54 -21.13 20.02
N TYR A 975 41.88 -22.15 20.56
CA TYR A 975 42.04 -22.57 21.97
C TYR A 975 42.76 -23.92 22.15
N GLY A 976 43.11 -24.61 21.06
CA GLY A 976 43.84 -25.89 21.10
C GLY A 976 43.02 -27.12 21.51
N LYS A 977 41.72 -26.97 21.79
CA LYS A 977 40.83 -28.08 22.20
C LYS A 977 39.41 -27.93 21.66
N LYS A 978 38.68 -29.05 21.54
CA LYS A 978 37.24 -29.04 21.21
C LYS A 978 36.40 -28.48 22.35
N ASN A 979 35.20 -27.98 22.04
CA ASN A 979 34.23 -27.50 23.03
C ASN A 979 33.16 -28.57 23.22
N ASN A 980 33.00 -29.05 24.45
CA ASN A 980 32.10 -30.17 24.74
C ASN A 980 30.62 -29.86 24.40
N THR A 981 30.16 -28.62 24.53
CA THR A 981 28.77 -28.26 24.22
C THR A 981 28.53 -28.25 22.73
N ILE A 982 29.44 -27.68 21.94
CA ILE A 982 29.36 -27.71 20.47
C ILE A 982 29.42 -29.16 19.96
N ASP A 983 30.32 -29.97 20.51
CA ASP A 983 30.44 -31.40 20.22
C ASP A 983 29.13 -32.17 20.50
N LYS A 984 28.44 -31.82 21.60
CA LYS A 984 27.12 -32.37 21.95
C LYS A 984 26.05 -31.97 20.92
N LEU A 985 26.02 -30.72 20.47
CA LEU A 985 25.08 -30.24 19.44
C LEU A 985 25.29 -30.97 18.10
N ILE A 986 26.56 -31.12 17.66
CA ILE A 986 26.94 -31.88 16.46
C ILE A 986 26.43 -33.32 16.57
N THR A 987 26.76 -33.99 17.68
CA THR A 987 26.36 -35.37 17.93
C THR A 987 24.85 -35.55 17.92
N SER A 988 24.12 -34.62 18.53
CA SER A 988 22.65 -34.63 18.54
C SER A 988 22.09 -34.55 17.11
N LYS A 989 22.55 -33.55 16.35
CA LYS A 989 22.09 -33.34 14.97
C LYS A 989 22.41 -34.52 14.05
N VAL A 990 23.61 -35.11 14.18
CA VAL A 990 24.01 -36.31 13.43
C VAL A 990 23.09 -37.49 13.76
N LYS A 991 22.79 -37.73 15.03
CA LYS A 991 21.85 -38.79 15.46
C LYS A 991 20.46 -38.58 14.86
N PHE A 992 19.96 -37.34 14.85
CA PHE A 992 18.69 -37.02 14.23
C PHE A 992 18.70 -37.35 12.73
N LEU A 993 19.70 -36.89 11.98
CA LEU A 993 19.80 -37.14 10.54
C LEU A 993 19.92 -38.63 10.20
N GLN A 994 20.67 -39.39 10.99
CA GLN A 994 20.74 -40.85 10.88
C GLN A 994 19.39 -41.50 11.19
N SER A 995 18.65 -41.03 12.20
CA SER A 995 17.34 -41.59 12.56
C SER A 995 16.29 -41.47 11.45
N ILE A 996 16.44 -40.48 10.56
CA ILE A 996 15.57 -40.26 9.40
C ILE A 996 16.20 -40.77 8.08
N ASN A 997 17.31 -41.50 8.14
CA ASN A 997 18.08 -42.00 6.99
C ASN A 997 18.44 -40.90 5.98
N TYR A 998 18.82 -39.71 6.46
CA TYR A 998 19.25 -38.61 5.59
C TYR A 998 20.76 -38.66 5.34
N GLY A 999 21.16 -38.60 4.08
CA GLY A 999 22.57 -38.67 3.66
C GLY A 999 23.36 -37.39 3.92
N PHE A 1000 24.69 -37.51 3.94
CA PHE A 1000 25.63 -36.40 4.07
C PHE A 1000 26.28 -36.07 2.72
N THR A 1001 26.73 -34.83 2.56
CA THR A 1001 27.58 -34.45 1.42
C THR A 1001 28.99 -35.02 1.61
N ASP A 1002 29.80 -35.07 0.55
CA ASP A 1002 31.19 -35.54 0.63
C ASP A 1002 32.02 -34.71 1.63
N PHE A 1003 31.80 -33.39 1.62
CA PHE A 1003 32.40 -32.48 2.59
C PHE A 1003 32.04 -32.87 4.03
N LEU A 1004 30.73 -32.95 4.33
CA LEU A 1004 30.28 -33.30 5.68
C LEU A 1004 30.76 -34.68 6.11
N THR A 1005 30.77 -35.66 5.19
CA THR A 1005 31.26 -37.01 5.48
C THR A 1005 32.72 -36.99 5.90
N ARG A 1006 33.57 -36.21 5.21
CA ARG A 1006 34.98 -36.05 5.58
C ARG A 1006 35.13 -35.39 6.94
N GLU A 1007 34.50 -34.23 7.16
CA GLU A 1007 34.62 -33.49 8.42
C GLU A 1007 34.07 -34.30 9.61
N LEU A 1008 33.00 -35.08 9.41
CA LEU A 1008 32.42 -35.94 10.45
C LEU A 1008 33.33 -37.12 10.82
N LYS A 1009 34.02 -37.73 9.83
CA LYS A 1009 35.02 -38.78 10.08
C LYS A 1009 36.25 -38.23 10.77
N GLU A 1010 36.79 -37.10 10.30
CA GLU A 1010 37.92 -36.41 10.96
C GLU A 1010 37.57 -35.97 12.39
N GLY A 1011 36.28 -35.74 12.64
CA GLY A 1011 35.74 -35.39 13.94
C GLY A 1011 35.42 -36.58 14.86
N ASP A 1012 35.55 -37.83 14.41
CA ASP A 1012 35.12 -39.06 15.09
C ASP A 1012 33.60 -39.12 15.41
N TYR A 1013 32.76 -38.44 14.62
CA TYR A 1013 31.29 -38.43 14.81
C TYR A 1013 30.58 -39.59 14.10
N ILE A 1014 31.21 -40.13 13.05
CA ILE A 1014 30.75 -41.29 12.28
C ILE A 1014 31.95 -42.18 11.93
N GLU A 1015 31.71 -43.47 11.68
CA GLU A 1015 32.73 -44.43 11.22
C GLU A 1015 33.18 -44.18 9.77
#